data_AF-A0A4D9DH12-F1
#
_entry.id   AF-A0A4D9DH12-F1
#
_cell.length_a   1.000
_cell.length_b   1.000
_cell.length_c   1.000
_cell.angle_alpha   90.00
_cell.angle_beta   90.00
_cell.angle_gamma   90.00
#
_symmetry.space_group_name_H-M   'P 1'
#
loop_
_entity.id
_entity.type
_entity.pdbx_description
1 polymer ?
#
loop_
_entity_poly.entity_id
_entity_poly.type
_entity_poly.pdbx_seq_one_letter_code
_entity_poly.pdbx_strand_id
1 'polypeptide(L)'
;MLPALGDGASARLGEDFLTVDLLNFDLEIVAIVLHQHVHFGLVLDGARSTFKSGMPSERVPPILFKDQVTASLRPSTAHLFLAMCNPCVGDVVCDFMAGVGTVPLVAAIAPPPSPQTFSLGGDQSDEAWINMQQNFDFLREKMHGCVDNGCTQGKGRSAVVGLARWDSRRLPLRDGIVDVGIVDLPFGKRHKHKGGPMLHLYERAFREMARDSKNMASLKYKDAAFTVESPDVTYTGDEILAKYTYETVVIEGTKAIPTKTLFTFKTKRHVPKTGLMLVGWGGNNGTTTTAGILANRMKLSWRTKEGERHANYFGSLTQASTVRLGNDKFGNSVYVPFHRLLPMLHPNDLVIGGWDISKQDLGDAMRRAQVLDAGLQDQLYPHMKALQPLPSIYFPDFIAANQADRADNVLTGSKQEQLDAVRAHIRDFKASHSLDKVIILWTANTERFAAVEEGNNDTAENLLAAIEREEEELSPSTLFAVASILEGCSYINGSPQNTFVPGVIDLAQQRGVYVGGDDFKSGQTKMKSVLVDFLVSAGIKPTSIVSYNHLGNNDGKNLSAPQTFRSKEISKSNVVDDMVASNRLLYAEDEHPDHVVVIKYVPCVGDSKRAMDEYTSEIFMGGTNTIVMHNTCEDSLLATPLIYDLVVLTEMAERITVRREGEGDGTFESFASVLSLLSYLIKAPLVPPGTPVVNALFAQRQCIVNIFRACLGLPPDNNMLLEHKLVSSIEALKQVREAALDGPFRKRMKN
;
A
#
# COMPACT_ATOMS: atom_id res chain seq x y z
N MET A 1 -27.08 -15.28 60.83
CA MET A 1 -26.03 -16.21 61.29
C MET A 1 -24.97 -16.27 60.20
N LEU A 2 -23.71 -16.14 60.61
CA LEU A 2 -22.43 -16.05 59.86
C LEU A 2 -22.22 -17.13 58.74
N PRO A 3 -21.24 -16.97 57.80
CA PRO A 3 -19.98 -16.24 58.00
C PRO A 3 -19.54 -15.23 56.93
N ALA A 4 -18.66 -14.35 57.41
CA ALA A 4 -17.85 -13.41 56.65
C ALA A 4 -16.99 -14.13 55.59
N LEU A 5 -17.02 -13.62 54.35
CA LEU A 5 -16.03 -13.96 53.33
C LEU A 5 -14.79 -13.11 53.59
N GLY A 6 -13.68 -13.80 53.89
CA GLY A 6 -12.36 -13.20 54.02
C GLY A 6 -11.76 -12.79 52.68
N ASP A 7 -10.75 -11.92 52.77
CA ASP A 7 -10.04 -11.26 51.68
C ASP A 7 -9.44 -12.25 50.65
N GLY A 8 -9.85 -12.13 49.38
CA GLY A 8 -9.25 -12.83 48.23
C GLY A 8 -10.14 -12.78 46.98
N ALA A 9 -9.58 -12.45 45.81
CA ALA A 9 -10.27 -12.53 44.52
C ALA A 9 -9.73 -13.71 43.71
N SER A 10 -10.58 -14.36 42.91
CA SER A 10 -10.17 -15.49 42.05
C SER A 10 -10.19 -15.12 40.57
N ALA A 11 -9.24 -15.67 39.81
CA ALA A 11 -9.18 -15.56 38.35
C ALA A 11 -9.24 -16.97 37.73
N ARG A 12 -10.01 -17.11 36.64
CA ARG A 12 -10.29 -18.40 36.00
C ARG A 12 -9.52 -18.53 34.69
N LEU A 13 -8.73 -19.61 34.54
CA LEU A 13 -8.07 -19.99 33.29
C LEU A 13 -8.44 -21.45 32.99
N GLY A 14 -9.46 -21.67 32.18
CA GLY A 14 -10.01 -23.02 31.94
C GLY A 14 -10.85 -23.57 33.10
N GLU A 15 -10.67 -24.85 33.45
CA GLU A 15 -11.43 -25.52 34.53
C GLU A 15 -10.82 -25.37 35.94
N ASP A 16 -9.59 -24.84 36.05
CA ASP A 16 -8.89 -24.70 37.32
C ASP A 16 -9.12 -23.33 37.99
N PHE A 17 -9.25 -23.34 39.32
CA PHE A 17 -9.37 -22.14 40.15
C PHE A 17 -8.01 -21.75 40.76
N LEU A 18 -7.54 -20.55 40.44
CA LEU A 18 -6.42 -19.91 41.13
C LEU A 18 -6.95 -18.85 42.11
N THR A 19 -6.63 -19.03 43.38
CA THR A 19 -6.85 -18.04 44.44
C THR A 19 -5.69 -17.05 44.37
N VAL A 20 -5.97 -15.77 44.14
CA VAL A 20 -4.95 -14.73 43.96
C VAL A 20 -5.06 -13.74 45.12
N ASP A 21 -3.98 -13.52 45.85
CA ASP A 21 -3.92 -12.47 46.87
C ASP A 21 -3.75 -11.11 46.16
N LEU A 22 -4.72 -10.21 46.30
CA LEU A 22 -4.66 -8.87 45.70
C LEU A 22 -3.96 -7.84 46.60
N LEU A 23 -3.64 -8.21 47.84
CA LEU A 23 -2.91 -7.38 48.80
C LEU A 23 -1.41 -7.68 48.78
N ASN A 24 -1.02 -8.94 48.49
CA ASN A 24 0.36 -9.35 48.22
C ASN A 24 0.46 -9.81 46.76
N PHE A 25 1.17 -9.07 45.92
CA PHE A 25 1.15 -9.29 44.46
C PHE A 25 1.76 -10.66 44.06
N ASP A 26 0.92 -11.68 43.84
CA ASP A 26 1.32 -12.99 43.29
C ASP A 26 1.58 -12.97 41.76
N LEU A 27 1.23 -11.86 41.10
CA LEU A 27 1.26 -11.67 39.65
C LEU A 27 1.79 -10.27 39.30
N GLU A 28 2.87 -10.20 38.50
CA GLU A 28 3.34 -8.95 37.89
C GLU A 28 2.93 -8.88 36.42
N ILE A 29 2.32 -7.77 36.02
CA ILE A 29 1.93 -7.48 34.64
C ILE A 29 2.74 -6.30 34.12
N VAL A 30 3.60 -6.52 33.13
CA VAL A 30 4.29 -5.44 32.42
C VAL A 30 3.55 -5.19 31.10
N ALA A 31 2.93 -4.03 30.98
CA ALA A 31 2.26 -3.58 29.76
C ALA A 31 3.18 -2.65 28.97
N ILE A 32 3.47 -3.01 27.73
CA ILE A 32 4.40 -2.28 26.86
C ILE A 32 3.61 -1.73 25.70
N VAL A 33 3.39 -0.43 25.75
CA VAL A 33 2.60 0.32 24.77
C VAL A 33 3.54 0.75 23.65
N LEU A 34 3.48 0.03 22.53
CA LEU A 34 4.09 0.43 21.26
C LEU A 34 3.09 1.30 20.49
N HIS A 35 3.56 2.03 19.48
CA HIS A 35 2.72 2.98 18.73
C HIS A 35 1.46 2.34 18.12
N GLN A 36 1.49 1.04 17.81
CA GLN A 36 0.37 0.32 17.16
C GLN A 36 -0.12 -0.92 17.91
N HIS A 37 0.58 -1.38 18.96
CA HIS A 37 0.26 -2.60 19.70
C HIS A 37 0.61 -2.47 21.18
N VAL A 38 -0.05 -3.24 22.04
CA VAL A 38 0.32 -3.36 23.45
C VAL A 38 0.70 -4.81 23.72
N HIS A 39 1.93 -5.04 24.20
CA HIS A 39 2.38 -6.35 24.66
C HIS A 39 2.22 -6.43 26.18
N PHE A 40 1.62 -7.51 26.67
CA PHE A 40 1.51 -7.79 28.10
C PHE A 40 2.41 -8.97 28.45
N GLY A 41 3.39 -8.74 29.32
CA GLY A 41 4.17 -9.79 29.97
C GLY A 41 3.57 -10.11 31.34
N LEU A 42 3.39 -11.40 31.64
CA LEU A 42 2.86 -11.88 32.91
C LEU A 42 3.93 -12.71 33.61
N VAL A 43 4.25 -12.39 34.86
CA VAL A 43 5.14 -13.20 35.72
C VAL A 43 4.32 -13.67 36.92
N LEU A 44 4.25 -14.99 37.10
CA LEU A 44 3.66 -15.65 38.27
C LEU A 44 4.79 -15.98 39.26
N ASP A 45 4.84 -15.29 40.40
CA ASP A 45 5.87 -15.56 41.41
C ASP A 45 5.40 -16.67 42.37
N GLY A 46 5.78 -17.91 42.05
CA GLY A 46 5.53 -19.07 42.91
C GLY A 46 6.41 -19.04 44.16
N ALA A 47 5.94 -18.35 45.20
CA ALA A 47 6.44 -18.36 46.57
C ALA A 47 7.89 -17.88 46.77
N ARG A 48 8.11 -16.57 46.98
CA ARG A 48 9.21 -16.04 47.85
C ARG A 48 9.25 -14.54 48.15
N SER A 49 8.21 -13.77 47.95
CA SER A 49 8.24 -12.30 48.12
C SER A 49 7.24 -11.84 49.19
N THR A 50 7.71 -11.69 50.44
CA THR A 50 6.92 -11.02 51.51
C THR A 50 7.30 -9.55 51.59
N PHE A 51 6.32 -8.66 51.39
CA PHE A 51 6.51 -7.21 51.50
C PHE A 51 5.89 -6.68 52.81
N LYS A 52 6.66 -5.89 53.58
CA LYS A 52 6.12 -5.02 54.63
C LYS A 52 6.27 -3.56 54.20
N SER A 53 5.26 -2.78 54.53
CA SER A 53 4.92 -1.46 54.02
C SER A 53 5.99 -0.36 54.18
N GLY A 54 6.10 0.48 53.16
CA GLY A 54 6.76 1.78 53.17
C GLY A 54 8.16 1.79 52.54
N MET A 55 8.21 2.14 51.24
CA MET A 55 9.36 2.14 50.32
C MET A 55 9.64 0.79 49.62
N PRO A 56 9.88 0.77 48.29
CA PRO A 56 9.99 -0.46 47.51
C PRO A 56 11.39 -1.06 47.72
N SER A 57 11.55 -1.82 48.79
CA SER A 57 12.63 -2.81 48.91
C SER A 57 12.00 -4.19 48.71
N GLU A 58 12.10 -4.73 47.51
CA GLU A 58 12.08 -6.18 47.36
C GLU A 58 13.24 -6.73 48.19
N ARG A 59 13.00 -7.76 48.99
CA ARG A 59 14.08 -8.73 49.22
C ARG A 59 14.30 -9.40 47.87
N VAL A 60 15.18 -8.78 47.09
CA VAL A 60 15.77 -9.31 45.88
C VAL A 60 16.03 -10.81 46.08
N PRO A 61 15.81 -11.67 45.08
CA PRO A 61 16.31 -13.04 45.13
C PRO A 61 17.73 -13.03 45.71
N PRO A 62 18.05 -13.78 46.78
CA PRO A 62 19.33 -13.71 47.50
C PRO A 62 20.59 -14.02 46.67
N ILE A 63 20.44 -14.11 45.35
CA ILE A 63 21.40 -14.48 44.31
C ILE A 63 21.87 -13.25 43.52
N LEU A 64 21.08 -12.17 43.38
CA LEU A 64 21.39 -11.08 42.44
C LEU A 64 22.05 -9.84 43.05
N PHE A 65 21.67 -9.42 44.26
CA PHE A 65 22.18 -8.18 44.86
C PHE A 65 22.53 -8.36 46.34
N LYS A 66 23.59 -7.70 46.79
CA LYS A 66 24.01 -7.63 48.20
C LYS A 66 23.12 -6.63 48.94
N ASP A 67 22.81 -6.91 50.20
CA ASP A 67 21.94 -6.09 51.05
C ASP A 67 22.21 -4.58 50.89
N GLN A 68 21.17 -3.83 50.47
CA GLN A 68 21.04 -2.35 50.40
C GLN A 68 21.29 -1.59 49.08
N VAL A 69 21.51 -2.21 47.92
CA VAL A 69 21.55 -1.44 46.65
C VAL A 69 20.17 -1.39 45.99
N THR A 70 19.52 -0.21 45.98
CA THR A 70 18.22 0.01 45.33
C THR A 70 18.39 0.19 43.83
N ALA A 71 18.01 -0.81 43.02
CA ALA A 71 17.93 -0.67 41.56
C ALA A 71 16.63 0.09 41.15
N SER A 72 16.70 0.97 40.16
CA SER A 72 15.51 1.62 39.57
C SER A 72 14.68 0.62 38.75
N LEU A 73 15.37 -0.26 38.01
CA LEU A 73 14.78 -1.33 37.22
C LEU A 73 14.70 -2.61 38.04
N ARG A 74 13.50 -3.21 38.14
CA ARG A 74 13.29 -4.48 38.82
C ARG A 74 13.83 -5.66 37.97
N PRO A 75 14.44 -6.68 38.59
CA PRO A 75 14.92 -7.87 37.87
C PRO A 75 13.83 -8.61 37.08
N SER A 76 12.60 -8.68 37.61
CA SER A 76 11.44 -9.27 36.93
C SER A 76 11.07 -8.51 35.65
N THR A 77 11.07 -7.17 35.70
CA THR A 77 10.87 -6.31 34.53
C THR A 77 11.99 -6.49 33.50
N ALA A 78 13.26 -6.55 33.94
CA ALA A 78 14.39 -6.81 33.06
C ALA A 78 14.29 -8.19 32.38
N HIS A 79 13.87 -9.23 33.10
CA HIS A 79 13.64 -10.56 32.55
C HIS A 79 12.56 -10.55 31.45
N LEU A 80 11.48 -9.81 31.65
CA LEU A 80 10.43 -9.65 30.64
C LEU A 80 10.92 -8.87 29.41
N PHE A 81 11.73 -7.82 29.58
CA PHE A 81 12.37 -7.14 28.45
C PHE A 81 13.24 -8.08 27.63
N LEU A 82 14.02 -8.94 28.29
CA LEU A 82 14.82 -9.96 27.63
C LEU A 82 13.97 -11.02 26.92
N ALA A 83 12.91 -11.52 27.57
CA ALA A 83 12.01 -12.51 26.98
C ALA A 83 11.34 -11.99 25.69
N MET A 84 10.97 -10.71 25.66
CA MET A 84 10.43 -10.08 24.45
C MET A 84 11.46 -9.91 23.34
N CYS A 85 12.71 -9.60 23.70
CA CYS A 85 13.79 -9.47 22.72
C CYS A 85 14.20 -10.82 22.14
N ASN A 86 13.83 -11.93 22.79
CA ASN A 86 14.10 -13.31 22.38
C ASN A 86 15.58 -13.52 21.94
N PRO A 87 16.56 -13.17 22.78
CA PRO A 87 17.97 -13.24 22.42
C PRO A 87 18.39 -14.69 22.09
N CYS A 88 19.16 -14.84 21.02
CA CYS A 88 19.67 -16.10 20.52
C CYS A 88 21.08 -16.41 21.07
N VAL A 89 21.48 -17.68 20.92
CA VAL A 89 22.84 -18.13 21.24
C VAL A 89 23.86 -17.35 20.40
N GLY A 90 24.84 -16.73 21.06
CA GLY A 90 25.90 -15.92 20.44
C GLY A 90 25.57 -14.42 20.34
N ASP A 91 24.35 -14.00 20.67
CA ASP A 91 23.96 -12.59 20.61
C ASP A 91 24.71 -11.76 21.67
N VAL A 92 25.10 -10.56 21.27
CA VAL A 92 25.60 -9.53 22.18
C VAL A 92 24.43 -8.70 22.70
N VAL A 93 24.09 -8.89 23.97
CA VAL A 93 23.05 -8.13 24.66
C VAL A 93 23.72 -6.96 25.38
N CYS A 94 23.34 -5.72 25.08
CA CYS A 94 23.97 -4.54 25.67
C CYS A 94 22.96 -3.63 26.35
N ASP A 95 23.26 -3.27 27.60
CA ASP A 95 22.65 -2.14 28.28
C ASP A 95 23.60 -0.94 28.26
N PHE A 96 23.25 0.03 27.43
CA PHE A 96 24.04 1.22 27.16
C PHE A 96 24.08 2.20 28.35
N MET A 97 23.15 2.09 29.31
CA MET A 97 23.04 2.92 30.51
C MET A 97 22.68 2.04 31.71
N ALA A 98 23.57 1.10 32.01
CA ALA A 98 23.23 -0.07 32.82
C ALA A 98 22.97 0.22 34.31
N GLY A 99 23.25 1.43 34.80
CA GLY A 99 23.02 1.80 36.20
C GLY A 99 23.74 0.84 37.13
N VAL A 100 22.99 0.06 37.91
CA VAL A 100 23.53 -0.95 38.84
C VAL A 100 23.71 -2.35 38.24
N GLY A 101 23.52 -2.49 36.92
CA GLY A 101 23.77 -3.72 36.15
C GLY A 101 22.58 -4.67 36.02
N THR A 102 21.34 -4.25 36.28
CA THR A 102 20.20 -5.18 36.34
C THR A 102 20.00 -5.99 35.05
N VAL A 103 19.99 -5.34 33.88
CA VAL A 103 19.80 -6.02 32.58
C VAL A 103 20.93 -7.03 32.27
N PRO A 104 22.22 -6.64 32.24
CA PRO A 104 23.29 -7.57 31.87
C PRO A 104 23.45 -8.72 32.88
N LEU A 105 23.14 -8.49 34.17
CA LEU A 105 23.19 -9.55 35.18
C LEU A 105 22.00 -10.53 35.04
N VAL A 106 20.80 -10.03 34.75
CA VAL A 106 19.62 -10.90 34.52
C VAL A 106 19.76 -11.68 33.22
N ALA A 107 20.27 -11.06 32.15
CA ALA A 107 20.56 -11.73 30.88
C ALA A 107 21.53 -12.92 31.04
N ALA A 108 22.49 -12.79 31.96
CA ALA A 108 23.45 -13.84 32.27
C ALA A 108 22.84 -15.06 32.99
N ILE A 109 21.70 -14.92 33.69
CA ILE A 109 21.16 -15.98 34.57
C ILE A 109 19.72 -16.41 34.26
N ALA A 110 19.03 -15.76 33.32
CA ALA A 110 17.64 -16.06 32.99
C ALA A 110 17.44 -17.51 32.48
N PRO A 111 16.41 -18.26 32.96
CA PRO A 111 16.05 -19.59 32.45
C PRO A 111 15.21 -19.54 31.15
N PRO A 112 15.27 -20.59 30.29
CA PRO A 112 16.22 -21.69 30.32
C PRO A 112 17.63 -21.12 30.20
N PRO A 113 18.67 -21.69 30.86
CA PRO A 113 19.99 -21.08 30.91
C PRO A 113 20.40 -20.74 29.49
N SER A 114 20.43 -19.45 29.13
CA SER A 114 20.80 -19.07 27.77
C SER A 114 22.22 -19.59 27.57
N PRO A 115 22.44 -20.65 26.77
CA PRO A 115 23.78 -21.13 26.61
C PRO A 115 24.39 -20.15 25.61
N GLN A 116 25.10 -19.13 26.11
CA GLN A 116 26.06 -18.27 25.39
C GLN A 116 25.54 -16.95 24.77
N THR A 117 24.75 -16.12 25.47
CA THR A 117 24.71 -14.68 25.14
C THR A 117 25.92 -13.96 25.75
N PHE A 118 26.41 -12.91 25.09
CA PHE A 118 27.46 -12.03 25.61
C PHE A 118 26.81 -10.76 26.16
N SER A 119 26.69 -10.65 27.48
CA SER A 119 26.00 -9.52 28.11
C SER A 119 26.97 -8.39 28.42
N LEU A 120 26.68 -7.18 27.97
CA LEU A 120 27.51 -5.99 28.16
C LEU A 120 26.73 -4.91 28.93
N GLY A 121 27.40 -4.23 29.84
CA GLY A 121 26.80 -3.13 30.59
C GLY A 121 27.81 -2.07 30.97
N GLY A 122 27.38 -0.82 30.97
CA GLY A 122 28.22 0.26 31.47
C GLY A 122 27.47 1.53 31.81
N ASP A 123 28.10 2.32 32.67
CA ASP A 123 27.59 3.60 33.14
C ASP A 123 28.75 4.58 33.36
N GLN A 124 28.46 5.88 33.33
CA GLN A 124 29.45 6.94 33.55
C GLN A 124 29.61 7.25 35.05
N SER A 125 28.52 7.09 35.81
CA SER A 125 28.44 7.44 37.23
C SER A 125 29.34 6.54 38.09
N ASP A 126 30.16 7.16 38.95
CA ASP A 126 31.01 6.43 39.91
C ASP A 126 30.17 5.54 40.84
N GLU A 127 29.04 6.04 41.31
CA GLU A 127 28.13 5.31 42.20
C GLU A 127 27.50 4.11 41.49
N ALA A 128 27.02 4.31 40.27
CA ALA A 128 26.43 3.25 39.45
C ALA A 128 27.46 2.16 39.14
N TRP A 129 28.67 2.56 38.74
CA TRP A 129 29.79 1.66 38.45
C TRP A 129 30.19 0.81 39.67
N ILE A 130 30.40 1.42 40.83
CA ILE A 130 30.77 0.71 42.07
C ILE A 130 29.69 -0.31 42.43
N ASN A 131 28.43 0.09 42.38
CA ASN A 131 27.29 -0.77 42.70
C ASN A 131 27.17 -1.93 41.71
N MET A 132 27.35 -1.66 40.41
CA MET A 132 27.35 -2.67 39.35
C MET A 132 28.45 -3.72 39.55
N GLN A 133 29.67 -3.30 39.92
CA GLN A 133 30.76 -4.21 40.25
C GLN A 133 30.46 -5.08 41.47
N GLN A 134 29.94 -4.49 42.54
CA GLN A 134 29.57 -5.22 43.76
C GLN A 134 28.48 -6.26 43.50
N ASN A 135 27.49 -5.92 42.68
CA ASN A 135 26.41 -6.83 42.28
C ASN A 135 26.94 -7.99 41.43
N PHE A 136 27.85 -7.70 40.50
CA PHE A 136 28.52 -8.73 39.72
C PHE A 136 29.38 -9.67 40.57
N ASP A 137 30.19 -9.14 41.48
CA ASP A 137 31.05 -9.93 42.37
C ASP A 137 30.22 -10.84 43.28
N PHE A 138 29.09 -10.33 43.80
CA PHE A 138 28.15 -11.10 44.59
C PHE A 138 27.50 -12.23 43.78
N LEU A 139 27.06 -11.94 42.56
CA LEU A 139 26.50 -12.95 41.66
C LEU A 139 27.53 -14.04 41.33
N ARG A 140 28.77 -13.65 41.04
CA ARG A 140 29.88 -14.57 40.77
C ARG A 140 30.17 -15.48 41.97
N GLU A 141 30.17 -14.95 43.19
CA GLU A 141 30.35 -15.72 44.42
C GLU A 141 29.21 -16.74 44.62
N LYS A 142 27.95 -16.30 44.42
CA LYS A 142 26.76 -17.15 44.56
C LYS A 142 26.68 -18.26 43.51
N MET A 143 27.19 -18.01 42.31
CA MET A 143 27.17 -18.95 41.18
C MET A 143 28.45 -19.78 41.09
N HIS A 144 29.26 -19.87 42.16
CA HIS A 144 30.51 -20.65 42.22
C HIS A 144 31.48 -20.38 41.06
N GLY A 145 31.52 -19.14 40.55
CA GLY A 145 32.39 -18.78 39.42
C GLY A 145 31.86 -19.16 38.03
N CYS A 146 30.61 -19.59 37.89
CA CYS A 146 29.97 -19.85 36.58
C CYS A 146 29.55 -18.56 35.83
N VAL A 147 29.99 -17.39 36.28
CA VAL A 147 29.85 -16.10 35.58
C VAL A 147 31.23 -15.45 35.59
N ASP A 148 31.78 -15.14 34.42
CA ASP A 148 33.14 -14.63 34.30
C ASP A 148 33.17 -13.25 33.63
N ASN A 149 34.12 -12.41 34.07
CA ASN A 149 34.39 -11.12 33.46
C ASN A 149 35.44 -11.34 32.38
N GLY A 150 34.99 -11.46 31.13
CA GLY A 150 35.71 -12.18 30.08
C GLY A 150 37.21 -11.91 29.98
N CYS A 151 38.04 -12.94 30.27
CA CYS A 151 39.24 -13.35 29.52
C CYS A 151 39.91 -14.59 30.15
N THR A 152 39.26 -15.75 30.19
CA THR A 152 39.84 -16.97 30.79
C THR A 152 39.43 -18.21 29.98
N GLN A 153 40.42 -18.89 29.41
CA GLN A 153 40.25 -20.18 28.77
C GLN A 153 39.96 -21.25 29.83
N GLY A 154 38.68 -21.47 30.15
CA GLY A 154 38.23 -22.51 31.06
C GLY A 154 37.06 -23.31 30.48
N LYS A 155 37.14 -24.64 30.52
CA LYS A 155 36.13 -25.57 29.99
C LYS A 155 34.82 -25.49 30.80
N GLY A 156 33.76 -24.96 30.20
CA GLY A 156 32.36 -25.32 30.50
C GLY A 156 31.46 -24.21 31.09
N ARG A 157 30.37 -23.91 30.36
CA ARG A 157 29.09 -23.32 30.85
C ARG A 157 29.11 -22.02 31.69
N SER A 158 30.06 -21.10 31.47
CA SER A 158 30.02 -19.80 32.17
C SER A 158 29.31 -18.72 31.33
N ALA A 159 28.40 -17.95 31.95
CA ALA A 159 27.81 -16.77 31.32
C ALA A 159 28.84 -15.65 31.25
N VAL A 160 28.94 -14.95 30.12
CA VAL A 160 29.94 -13.89 29.90
C VAL A 160 29.28 -12.54 30.12
N VAL A 161 29.74 -11.82 31.14
CA VAL A 161 29.29 -10.46 31.43
C VAL A 161 30.48 -9.51 31.34
N GLY A 162 30.45 -8.59 30.39
CA GLY A 162 31.45 -7.54 30.22
C GLY A 162 30.93 -6.23 30.81
N LEU A 163 31.54 -5.79 31.91
CA LEU A 163 31.20 -4.53 32.56
C LEU A 163 32.29 -3.48 32.30
N ALA A 164 31.89 -2.30 31.86
CA ALA A 164 32.81 -1.20 31.60
C ALA A 164 32.27 0.14 32.11
N ARG A 165 33.18 1.02 32.49
CA ARG A 165 32.83 2.43 32.72
C ARG A 165 32.87 3.16 31.39
N TRP A 166 31.76 3.76 30.96
CA TRP A 166 31.69 4.47 29.68
C TRP A 166 30.75 5.67 29.69
N ASP A 167 30.88 6.50 28.66
CA ASP A 167 29.93 7.55 28.32
C ASP A 167 29.03 7.01 27.20
N SER A 168 27.71 6.92 27.42
CA SER A 168 26.76 6.42 26.41
C SER A 168 26.66 7.29 25.15
N ARG A 169 27.23 8.49 25.17
CA ARG A 169 27.41 9.37 24.01
C ARG A 169 28.68 9.07 23.21
N ARG A 170 29.49 8.11 23.65
CA ARG A 170 30.69 7.62 22.97
C ARG A 170 31.09 6.25 23.54
N LEU A 171 30.46 5.21 23.02
CA LEU A 171 30.63 3.86 23.53
C LEU A 171 32.00 3.29 23.13
N PRO A 172 32.70 2.55 24.00
CA PRO A 172 33.97 1.90 23.69
C PRO A 172 33.75 0.56 22.95
N LEU A 173 32.71 0.49 22.11
CA LEU A 173 32.29 -0.69 21.37
C LEU A 173 32.58 -0.50 19.87
N ARG A 174 32.77 -1.62 19.16
CA ARG A 174 32.90 -1.62 17.69
C ARG A 174 31.51 -1.47 17.07
N ASP A 175 31.44 -0.75 15.96
CA ASP A 175 30.22 -0.57 15.17
C ASP A 175 29.57 -1.93 14.85
N GLY A 176 28.24 -2.01 14.99
CA GLY A 176 27.45 -3.19 14.67
C GLY A 176 27.73 -4.44 15.50
N ILE A 177 28.32 -4.32 16.70
CA ILE A 177 28.59 -5.46 17.57
C ILE A 177 27.39 -5.89 18.42
N VAL A 178 26.43 -5.00 18.69
CA VAL A 178 25.27 -5.26 19.56
C VAL A 178 24.12 -5.87 18.74
N ASP A 179 23.64 -7.02 19.20
CA ASP A 179 22.49 -7.73 18.64
C ASP A 179 21.18 -7.29 19.29
N VAL A 180 21.20 -7.13 20.62
CA VAL A 180 20.04 -6.76 21.43
C VAL A 180 20.40 -5.60 22.34
N GLY A 181 19.78 -4.43 22.13
CA GLY A 181 19.94 -3.26 22.98
C GLY A 181 18.73 -3.08 23.92
N ILE A 182 18.96 -3.06 25.23
CA ILE A 182 17.90 -2.81 26.23
C ILE A 182 18.37 -1.68 27.14
N VAL A 183 17.55 -0.63 27.31
CA VAL A 183 17.90 0.52 28.15
C VAL A 183 16.70 0.97 28.96
N ASP A 184 16.86 1.06 30.27
CA ASP A 184 15.91 1.74 31.16
C ASP A 184 16.18 3.25 31.16
N LEU A 185 15.62 3.94 30.16
CA LEU A 185 15.79 5.39 30.03
C LEU A 185 15.02 6.12 31.15
N PRO A 186 15.58 7.18 31.75
CA PRO A 186 14.95 7.90 32.85
C PRO A 186 13.77 8.79 32.39
N PHE A 187 12.69 8.19 31.90
CA PHE A 187 11.43 8.90 31.64
C PHE A 187 10.64 9.02 32.94
N GLY A 188 11.06 9.90 33.86
CA GLY A 188 10.41 9.92 35.18
C GLY A 188 10.57 11.17 36.02
N LYS A 189 11.71 11.86 36.02
CA LYS A 189 11.74 13.23 36.54
C LYS A 189 11.19 14.14 35.44
N ARG A 190 9.93 14.57 35.58
CA ARG A 190 9.36 15.70 34.82
C ARG A 190 10.29 16.91 34.95
N HIS A 191 11.25 17.04 34.04
CA HIS A 191 12.14 18.19 34.00
C HIS A 191 11.42 19.33 33.29
N LYS A 192 11.17 20.42 34.03
CA LYS A 192 10.37 21.58 33.63
C LYS A 192 11.02 22.48 32.56
N HIS A 193 12.01 22.01 31.79
CA HIS A 193 12.72 22.86 30.81
C HIS A 193 12.59 22.32 29.39
N LYS A 194 11.61 22.87 28.66
CA LYS A 194 11.59 22.84 27.19
C LYS A 194 12.82 23.62 26.69
N GLY A 195 13.72 22.95 25.96
CA GLY A 195 14.86 23.60 25.27
C GLY A 195 16.25 23.49 25.93
N GLY A 196 16.42 22.63 26.93
CA GLY A 196 17.73 22.43 27.58
C GLY A 196 18.72 21.54 26.81
N PRO A 197 20.03 21.55 27.17
CA PRO A 197 21.11 20.79 26.54
C PRO A 197 20.95 19.26 26.53
N MET A 198 19.92 18.72 27.19
CA MET A 198 19.59 17.29 27.21
C MET A 198 18.98 16.77 25.91
N LEU A 199 18.39 17.62 25.05
CA LEU A 199 17.89 17.17 23.74
C LEU A 199 19.04 16.63 22.87
N HIS A 200 20.18 17.34 22.89
CA HIS A 200 21.41 16.91 22.22
C HIS A 200 22.09 15.72 22.92
N LEU A 201 21.82 15.49 24.20
CA LEU A 201 22.35 14.34 24.94
C LEU A 201 21.69 13.04 24.45
N TYR A 202 20.35 13.00 24.39
CA TYR A 202 19.63 11.84 23.85
C TYR A 202 19.91 11.65 22.36
N GLU A 203 19.99 12.73 21.57
CA GLU A 203 20.36 12.67 20.15
C GLU A 203 21.73 12.00 19.94
N ARG A 204 22.74 12.37 20.74
CA ARG A 204 24.08 11.78 20.66
C ARG A 204 24.10 10.33 21.17
N ALA A 205 23.42 10.05 22.28
CA ALA A 205 23.33 8.70 22.82
C ALA A 205 22.61 7.75 21.85
N PHE A 206 21.47 8.15 21.27
CA PHE A 206 20.76 7.35 20.28
C PHE A 206 21.56 7.14 18.98
N ARG A 207 22.35 8.13 18.55
CA ARG A 207 23.27 7.93 17.41
C ARG A 207 24.33 6.87 17.70
N GLU A 208 24.91 6.88 18.89
CA GLU A 208 25.90 5.87 19.29
C GLU A 208 25.27 4.49 19.47
N MET A 209 24.08 4.40 20.08
CA MET A 209 23.33 3.14 20.15
C MET A 209 23.03 2.58 18.76
N ALA A 210 22.66 3.45 17.81
CA ALA A 210 22.40 3.05 16.42
C ALA A 210 23.69 2.65 15.67
N ARG A 211 24.84 3.27 15.99
CA ARG A 211 26.16 2.89 15.45
C ARG A 211 26.53 1.45 15.83
N ASP A 212 26.28 1.09 17.10
CA ASP A 212 26.70 -0.20 17.64
C ASP A 212 25.69 -1.32 17.41
N SER A 213 24.45 -1.01 17.06
CA SER A 213 23.42 -2.02 16.73
C SER A 213 23.65 -2.61 15.34
N LYS A 214 23.51 -3.93 15.16
CA LYS A 214 23.53 -4.55 13.81
C LYS A 214 22.41 -3.92 12.95
N ASN A 215 22.81 -3.18 11.92
CA ASN A 215 21.89 -2.51 11.01
C ASN A 215 20.88 -3.51 10.42
N MET A 216 19.60 -3.41 10.80
CA MET A 216 18.52 -3.72 9.87
C MET A 216 18.75 -2.86 8.62
N ALA A 217 18.71 -3.48 7.44
CA ALA A 217 18.89 -2.78 6.16
C ALA A 217 17.97 -1.54 6.13
N SER A 218 18.56 -0.35 6.27
CA SER A 218 17.78 0.88 6.28
C SER A 218 17.32 1.16 4.85
N LEU A 219 16.04 0.93 4.60
CA LEU A 219 15.36 1.34 3.37
C LEU A 219 15.54 2.85 3.20
N LYS A 220 16.13 3.28 2.08
CA LYS A 220 16.29 4.70 1.78
C LYS A 220 15.18 5.18 0.87
N TYR A 221 14.38 6.09 1.40
CA TYR A 221 13.35 6.82 0.65
C TYR A 221 13.94 8.12 0.09
N LYS A 222 13.73 8.39 -1.20
CA LYS A 222 14.12 9.65 -1.84
C LYS A 222 12.91 10.29 -2.55
N ASP A 223 12.51 11.48 -2.09
CA ASP A 223 11.49 12.32 -2.73
C ASP A 223 12.07 13.36 -3.72
N ALA A 224 13.38 13.30 -3.97
CA ALA A 224 14.03 14.17 -4.96
C ALA A 224 13.85 13.61 -6.38
N ALA A 225 13.78 14.51 -7.37
CA ALA A 225 13.92 14.12 -8.77
C ALA A 225 15.25 13.39 -9.00
N PHE A 226 15.25 12.39 -9.88
CA PHE A 226 16.45 11.64 -10.25
C PHE A 226 16.63 11.67 -11.77
N THR A 227 17.86 11.40 -12.20
CA THR A 227 18.22 11.22 -13.60
C THR A 227 18.92 9.88 -13.76
N VAL A 228 18.65 9.19 -14.86
CA VAL A 228 19.39 7.98 -15.22
C VAL A 228 20.60 8.39 -16.06
N GLU A 229 21.78 8.10 -15.57
CA GLU A 229 23.03 8.27 -16.31
C GLU A 229 23.35 6.97 -17.07
N SER A 230 23.10 6.97 -18.37
CA SER A 230 23.33 5.82 -19.25
C SER A 230 23.65 6.31 -20.67
N PRO A 231 24.56 5.66 -21.41
CA PRO A 231 24.81 5.98 -22.82
C PRO A 231 23.58 5.76 -23.72
N ASP A 232 22.61 4.98 -23.25
CA ASP A 232 21.39 4.65 -23.97
C ASP A 232 20.24 5.64 -23.71
N VAL A 233 20.47 6.67 -22.88
CA VAL A 233 19.44 7.64 -22.50
C VAL A 233 19.92 9.06 -22.79
N THR A 234 19.11 9.82 -23.53
CA THR A 234 19.36 11.24 -23.81
C THR A 234 18.18 12.07 -23.31
N TYR A 235 18.47 13.06 -22.47
CA TYR A 235 17.48 14.05 -22.02
C TYR A 235 17.67 15.33 -22.82
N THR A 236 16.64 15.75 -23.55
CA THR A 236 16.57 17.09 -24.17
C THR A 236 15.63 17.98 -23.36
N GLY A 237 15.47 19.26 -23.75
CA GLY A 237 14.47 20.14 -23.13
C GLY A 237 13.05 19.57 -23.23
N ASP A 238 12.74 18.95 -24.36
CA ASP A 238 11.38 18.56 -24.73
C ASP A 238 11.09 17.07 -24.52
N GLU A 239 12.11 16.21 -24.59
CA GLU A 239 11.93 14.75 -24.70
C GLU A 239 12.96 13.95 -23.89
N ILE A 240 12.61 12.72 -23.54
CA ILE A 240 13.51 11.66 -23.09
C ILE A 240 13.57 10.63 -24.21
N LEU A 241 14.76 10.36 -24.72
CA LEU A 241 15.02 9.29 -25.68
C LEU A 241 15.77 8.16 -24.97
N ALA A 242 15.21 6.96 -24.98
CA ALA A 242 15.80 5.81 -24.33
C ALA A 242 15.84 4.61 -25.26
N LYS A 243 17.04 4.08 -25.53
CA LYS A 243 17.20 2.78 -26.16
C LYS A 243 16.97 1.69 -25.13
N TYR A 244 16.15 0.70 -25.48
CA TYR A 244 15.77 -0.37 -24.58
C TYR A 244 15.72 -1.69 -25.34
N THR A 245 16.42 -2.70 -24.83
CA THR A 245 16.35 -4.06 -25.38
C THR A 245 15.24 -4.81 -24.67
N TYR A 246 14.15 -5.08 -25.38
CA TYR A 246 13.07 -5.93 -24.90
C TYR A 246 13.43 -7.40 -25.13
N GLU A 247 13.51 -8.16 -24.05
CA GLU A 247 13.81 -9.59 -24.07
C GLU A 247 12.55 -10.38 -23.73
N THR A 248 12.22 -11.38 -24.55
CA THR A 248 11.10 -12.29 -24.33
C THR A 248 11.45 -13.70 -24.83
N VAL A 249 10.59 -14.67 -24.60
CA VAL A 249 10.81 -16.07 -25.00
C VAL A 249 9.64 -16.55 -25.85
N VAL A 250 9.94 -17.01 -27.06
CA VAL A 250 8.97 -17.67 -27.94
C VAL A 250 9.01 -19.17 -27.67
N ILE A 251 7.83 -19.79 -27.55
CA ILE A 251 7.69 -21.22 -27.33
C ILE A 251 7.28 -21.91 -28.64
N GLU A 252 8.09 -22.86 -29.10
CA GLU A 252 7.79 -23.73 -30.25
C GLU A 252 7.79 -25.19 -29.79
N GLY A 253 6.59 -25.73 -29.55
CA GLY A 253 6.45 -27.05 -28.92
C GLY A 253 7.10 -27.07 -27.54
N THR A 254 8.19 -27.82 -27.37
CA THR A 254 8.97 -27.90 -26.12
C THR A 254 10.22 -27.00 -26.11
N LYS A 255 10.47 -26.24 -27.18
CA LYS A 255 11.66 -25.36 -27.28
C LYS A 255 11.32 -23.96 -26.79
N ALA A 256 12.12 -23.46 -25.86
CA ALA A 256 12.11 -22.07 -25.44
C ALA A 256 13.20 -21.29 -26.20
N ILE A 257 12.80 -20.29 -26.99
CA ILE A 257 13.68 -19.50 -27.86
C ILE A 257 13.75 -18.06 -27.32
N PRO A 258 14.84 -17.67 -26.64
CA PRO A 258 15.04 -16.29 -26.21
C PRO A 258 15.17 -15.36 -27.43
N THR A 259 14.40 -14.29 -27.42
CA THR A 259 14.36 -13.28 -28.47
C THR A 259 14.63 -11.91 -27.88
N LYS A 260 15.32 -11.07 -28.66
CA LYS A 260 15.66 -9.70 -28.28
C LYS A 260 15.21 -8.76 -29.38
N THR A 261 14.52 -7.71 -28.99
CA THR A 261 14.09 -6.64 -29.89
C THR A 261 14.57 -5.32 -29.34
N LEU A 262 15.28 -4.54 -30.15
CA LEU A 262 15.73 -3.21 -29.75
C LEU A 262 14.63 -2.19 -30.06
N PHE A 263 14.27 -1.39 -29.06
CA PHE A 263 13.33 -0.28 -29.18
C PHE A 263 14.00 1.04 -28.82
N THR A 264 13.53 2.12 -29.42
CA THR A 264 13.75 3.48 -28.94
C THR A 264 12.44 4.03 -28.40
N PHE A 265 12.37 4.29 -27.10
CA PHE A 265 11.28 5.00 -26.45
C PHE A 265 11.52 6.51 -26.56
N LYS A 266 10.48 7.25 -26.87
CA LYS A 266 10.44 8.71 -26.84
C LYS A 266 9.31 9.16 -25.93
N THR A 267 9.66 9.91 -24.90
CA THR A 267 8.71 10.41 -23.92
C THR A 267 8.76 11.93 -23.85
N LYS A 268 7.67 12.61 -24.20
CA LYS A 268 7.58 14.08 -24.09
C LYS A 268 7.58 14.51 -22.62
N ARG A 269 8.35 15.55 -22.29
CA ARG A 269 8.56 16.03 -20.92
C ARG A 269 7.56 17.08 -20.47
N HIS A 270 7.04 17.86 -21.41
CA HIS A 270 6.02 18.87 -21.13
C HIS A 270 4.70 18.21 -20.72
N VAL A 271 4.20 18.54 -19.53
CA VAL A 271 2.90 18.09 -19.03
C VAL A 271 1.83 19.08 -19.49
N PRO A 272 0.87 18.66 -20.33
CA PRO A 272 -0.15 19.55 -20.89
C PRO A 272 -1.16 20.00 -19.83
N LYS A 273 -1.73 21.19 -20.03
CA LYS A 273 -2.89 21.63 -19.26
C LYS A 273 -4.09 20.76 -19.62
N THR A 274 -4.52 19.95 -18.66
CA THR A 274 -5.45 18.84 -18.90
C THR A 274 -6.79 19.08 -18.23
N GLY A 275 -7.86 18.95 -19.02
CA GLY A 275 -9.23 18.86 -18.53
C GLY A 275 -9.68 17.43 -18.31
N LEU A 276 -10.46 17.20 -17.25
CA LEU A 276 -11.19 15.97 -17.00
C LEU A 276 -12.69 16.28 -17.05
N MET A 277 -13.40 15.65 -17.99
CA MET A 277 -14.86 15.73 -18.04
C MET A 277 -15.48 14.41 -17.60
N LEU A 278 -16.30 14.46 -16.55
CA LEU A 278 -16.93 13.28 -15.96
C LEU A 278 -18.36 13.12 -16.44
N VAL A 279 -18.72 11.96 -16.99
CA VAL A 279 -20.14 11.60 -17.16
C VAL A 279 -20.62 11.03 -15.82
N GLY A 280 -21.68 11.60 -15.26
CA GLY A 280 -22.11 11.35 -13.88
C GLY A 280 -21.36 12.19 -12.85
N TRP A 281 -21.00 13.44 -13.21
CA TRP A 281 -20.20 14.34 -12.36
C TRP A 281 -20.85 14.64 -11.00
N GLY A 282 -22.18 14.69 -10.96
CA GLY A 282 -22.95 14.87 -9.74
C GLY A 282 -23.05 13.58 -8.92
N GLY A 283 -22.63 12.42 -9.39
CA GLY A 283 -22.64 11.16 -8.63
C GLY A 283 -21.64 11.12 -7.47
N ASN A 284 -21.69 10.08 -6.64
CA ASN A 284 -20.81 9.93 -5.46
C ASN A 284 -19.32 10.08 -5.82
N ASN A 285 -18.86 9.35 -6.84
CA ASN A 285 -17.48 9.42 -7.33
C ASN A 285 -17.15 10.80 -7.90
N GLY A 286 -18.03 11.38 -8.73
CA GLY A 286 -17.78 12.68 -9.36
C GLY A 286 -17.66 13.82 -8.36
N THR A 287 -18.54 13.86 -7.35
CA THR A 287 -18.45 14.84 -6.26
C THR A 287 -17.21 14.62 -5.41
N THR A 288 -16.86 13.36 -5.11
CA THR A 288 -15.68 13.02 -4.28
C THR A 288 -14.37 13.33 -5.00
N THR A 289 -14.31 13.09 -6.32
CA THR A 289 -13.18 13.45 -7.19
C THR A 289 -12.94 14.95 -7.18
N THR A 290 -14.01 15.74 -7.31
CA THR A 290 -13.91 17.20 -7.33
C THR A 290 -13.52 17.76 -5.96
N ALA A 291 -14.19 17.28 -4.91
CA ALA A 291 -13.90 17.64 -3.52
C ALA A 291 -12.46 17.29 -3.12
N GLY A 292 -11.97 16.11 -3.50
CA GLY A 292 -10.62 15.65 -3.20
C GLY A 292 -9.55 16.55 -3.81
N ILE A 293 -9.73 16.96 -5.07
CA ILE A 293 -8.82 17.90 -5.73
C ILE A 293 -8.84 19.28 -5.07
N LEU A 294 -10.03 19.83 -4.76
CA LEU A 294 -10.14 21.13 -4.09
C LEU A 294 -9.51 21.11 -2.69
N ALA A 295 -9.80 20.07 -1.90
CA ALA A 295 -9.25 19.93 -0.55
C ALA A 295 -7.71 19.86 -0.56
N ASN A 296 -7.11 19.12 -1.50
CA ASN A 296 -5.67 19.02 -1.64
C ASN A 296 -5.04 20.33 -2.15
N ARG A 297 -5.66 21.02 -3.11
CA ARG A 297 -5.20 22.35 -3.58
C ARG A 297 -5.16 23.38 -2.46
N MET A 298 -6.23 23.41 -1.66
CA MET A 298 -6.38 24.33 -0.53
C MET A 298 -5.63 23.88 0.72
N LYS A 299 -5.03 22.67 0.71
CA LYS A 299 -4.31 22.06 1.83
C LYS A 299 -5.16 22.00 3.10
N LEU A 300 -6.44 21.63 2.95
CA LEU A 300 -7.39 21.63 4.05
C LEU A 300 -7.02 20.60 5.12
N SER A 301 -7.32 20.95 6.36
CA SER A 301 -7.40 20.03 7.49
C SER A 301 -8.79 20.10 8.13
N TRP A 302 -9.21 19.01 8.77
CA TRP A 302 -10.47 18.97 9.50
C TRP A 302 -10.34 18.06 10.71
N ARG A 303 -11.15 18.32 11.73
CA ARG A 303 -11.17 17.52 12.94
C ARG A 303 -12.17 16.37 12.80
N THR A 304 -11.72 15.16 13.10
CA THR A 304 -12.58 13.98 13.33
C THR A 304 -12.56 13.63 14.82
N LYS A 305 -13.33 12.61 15.21
CA LYS A 305 -13.33 12.12 16.59
C LYS A 305 -11.97 11.53 17.02
N GLU A 306 -11.12 11.14 16.06
CA GLU A 306 -9.76 10.62 16.27
C GLU A 306 -8.67 11.70 16.22
N GLY A 307 -9.00 12.96 15.97
CA GLY A 307 -8.04 14.06 15.88
C GLY A 307 -8.10 14.80 14.55
N GLU A 308 -7.06 15.58 14.26
CA GLU A 308 -6.96 16.32 13.00
C GLU A 308 -6.56 15.40 11.84
N ARG A 309 -7.19 15.60 10.69
CA ARG A 309 -6.90 14.94 9.40
C ARG A 309 -6.50 16.00 8.38
N HIS A 310 -5.70 15.60 7.40
CA HIS A 310 -5.25 16.47 6.30
C HIS A 310 -5.63 15.85 4.96
N ALA A 311 -5.95 16.70 3.99
CA ALA A 311 -6.18 16.29 2.61
C ALA A 311 -4.94 15.56 2.05
N ASN A 312 -5.19 14.46 1.34
CA ASN A 312 -4.17 13.63 0.71
C ASN A 312 -4.75 12.89 -0.50
N TYR A 313 -3.92 12.08 -1.16
CA TYR A 313 -4.29 11.21 -2.30
C TYR A 313 -4.07 9.72 -1.98
N PHE A 314 -4.31 9.29 -0.73
CA PHE A 314 -4.18 7.87 -0.38
C PHE A 314 -5.11 6.99 -1.23
N GLY A 315 -4.65 5.77 -1.53
CA GLY A 315 -5.33 4.85 -2.45
C GLY A 315 -4.90 5.00 -3.92
N SER A 316 -4.26 6.12 -4.29
CA SER A 316 -3.73 6.31 -5.65
C SER A 316 -2.37 5.63 -5.83
N LEU A 317 -2.24 4.83 -6.89
CA LEU A 317 -0.99 4.23 -7.34
C LEU A 317 0.04 5.29 -7.68
N THR A 318 -0.34 6.31 -8.45
CA THR A 318 0.59 7.32 -8.96
C THR A 318 1.03 8.30 -7.88
N GLN A 319 0.12 8.70 -7.00
CA GLN A 319 0.37 9.74 -6.00
C GLN A 319 0.90 9.20 -4.65
N ALA A 320 0.49 7.99 -4.24
CA ALA A 320 0.76 7.47 -2.90
C ALA A 320 1.50 6.13 -2.86
N SER A 321 2.02 5.62 -3.99
CA SER A 321 2.87 4.42 -4.02
C SER A 321 4.33 4.72 -4.37
N THR A 322 5.20 3.72 -4.15
CA THR A 322 6.63 3.81 -4.47
C THR A 322 7.08 2.69 -5.39
N VAL A 323 8.22 2.89 -6.05
CA VAL A 323 8.87 1.93 -6.93
C VAL A 323 10.32 1.76 -6.49
N ARG A 324 10.79 0.51 -6.45
CA ARG A 324 12.22 0.23 -6.23
C ARG A 324 12.99 0.68 -7.47
N LEU A 325 13.91 1.62 -7.29
CA LEU A 325 14.75 2.12 -8.36
C LEU A 325 15.96 1.20 -8.58
N GLY A 326 16.57 0.74 -7.48
CA GLY A 326 17.75 -0.11 -7.44
C GLY A 326 18.31 -0.18 -6.02
N ASN A 327 19.63 -0.33 -5.89
CA ASN A 327 20.33 -0.31 -4.59
C ASN A 327 21.23 0.92 -4.47
N ASP A 328 21.51 1.34 -3.23
CA ASP A 328 22.58 2.29 -2.95
C ASP A 328 23.96 1.60 -2.96
N LYS A 329 25.04 2.38 -2.77
CA LYS A 329 26.42 1.87 -2.74
C LYS A 329 26.69 0.83 -1.64
N PHE A 330 25.80 0.68 -0.67
CA PHE A 330 25.91 -0.29 0.42
C PHE A 330 25.02 -1.52 0.21
N GLY A 331 24.34 -1.60 -0.93
CA GLY A 331 23.41 -2.68 -1.27
C GLY A 331 22.03 -2.52 -0.63
N ASN A 332 21.65 -1.35 -0.10
CA ASN A 332 20.30 -1.18 0.42
C ASN A 332 19.35 -0.75 -0.70
N SER A 333 18.15 -1.33 -0.75
CA SER A 333 17.12 -0.93 -1.72
C SER A 333 16.77 0.56 -1.57
N VAL A 334 16.68 1.23 -2.72
CA VAL A 334 16.28 2.64 -2.85
C VAL A 334 14.92 2.69 -3.54
N TYR A 335 13.97 3.36 -2.89
CA TYR A 335 12.62 3.56 -3.40
C TYR A 335 12.37 5.04 -3.70
N VAL A 336 11.64 5.28 -4.79
CA VAL A 336 11.17 6.61 -5.20
C VAL A 336 9.64 6.62 -5.30
N PRO A 337 8.97 7.77 -5.10
CA PRO A 337 7.55 7.89 -5.40
C PRO A 337 7.27 7.53 -6.86
N PHE A 338 6.13 6.88 -7.11
CA PHE A 338 5.78 6.39 -8.44
C PHE A 338 5.76 7.51 -9.50
N HIS A 339 5.16 8.66 -9.18
CA HIS A 339 5.11 9.84 -10.04
C HIS A 339 6.48 10.50 -10.31
N ARG A 340 7.57 10.02 -9.70
CA ARG A 340 8.93 10.50 -9.98
C ARG A 340 9.61 9.73 -11.10
N LEU A 341 9.06 8.60 -11.57
CA LEU A 341 9.64 7.85 -12.69
C LEU A 341 9.63 8.68 -13.98
N LEU A 342 8.51 9.34 -14.29
CA LEU A 342 8.34 10.17 -15.47
C LEU A 342 7.64 11.48 -15.06
N PRO A 343 7.76 12.56 -15.85
CA PRO A 343 7.01 13.80 -15.57
C PRO A 343 5.52 13.54 -15.79
N MET A 344 4.79 13.21 -14.72
CA MET A 344 3.36 12.88 -14.74
C MET A 344 2.50 14.09 -14.38
N LEU A 345 1.29 14.14 -14.94
CA LEU A 345 0.23 15.02 -14.49
C LEU A 345 -0.04 14.82 -12.99
N HIS A 346 -0.16 15.92 -12.25
CA HIS A 346 -0.59 15.89 -10.86
C HIS A 346 -2.10 16.21 -10.78
N PRO A 347 -2.91 15.51 -9.95
CA PRO A 347 -4.35 15.74 -9.89
C PRO A 347 -4.75 17.18 -9.50
N ASN A 348 -3.91 17.89 -8.73
CA ASN A 348 -4.09 19.32 -8.46
C ASN A 348 -4.05 20.21 -9.71
N ASP A 349 -3.61 19.73 -10.86
CA ASP A 349 -3.53 20.54 -12.09
C ASP A 349 -4.73 20.30 -13.04
N LEU A 350 -5.62 19.35 -12.70
CA LEU A 350 -6.79 19.00 -13.49
C LEU A 350 -7.89 20.08 -13.44
N VAL A 351 -8.33 20.56 -14.59
CA VAL A 351 -9.58 21.33 -14.67
C VAL A 351 -10.74 20.34 -14.80
N ILE A 352 -11.71 20.38 -13.90
CA ILE A 352 -12.79 19.37 -13.84
C ILE A 352 -14.11 20.00 -14.29
N GLY A 353 -14.83 19.27 -15.14
CA GLY A 353 -16.19 19.56 -15.57
C GLY A 353 -16.96 18.26 -15.79
N GLY A 354 -18.16 18.34 -16.36
CA GLY A 354 -18.87 17.14 -16.76
C GLY A 354 -20.38 17.29 -16.84
N TRP A 355 -21.04 16.14 -16.98
CA TRP A 355 -22.47 16.01 -17.20
C TRP A 355 -23.11 15.18 -16.09
N ASP A 356 -24.37 15.44 -15.78
CA ASP A 356 -25.20 14.56 -14.94
C ASP A 356 -26.65 14.71 -15.37
N ILE A 357 -27.41 13.61 -15.33
CA ILE A 357 -28.85 13.63 -15.61
C ILE A 357 -29.62 14.41 -14.52
N SER A 358 -28.99 14.70 -13.37
CA SER A 358 -29.52 15.58 -12.33
C SER A 358 -28.89 16.97 -12.39
N LYS A 359 -29.71 18.03 -12.23
CA LYS A 359 -29.24 19.43 -12.19
C LYS A 359 -28.67 19.86 -10.83
N GLN A 360 -28.57 18.94 -9.88
CA GLN A 360 -28.09 19.26 -8.54
C GLN A 360 -26.62 19.70 -8.59
N ASP A 361 -26.32 20.85 -8.01
CA ASP A 361 -24.94 21.33 -7.89
C ASP A 361 -24.06 20.39 -7.06
N LEU A 362 -22.75 20.50 -7.21
CA LEU A 362 -21.84 19.59 -6.53
C LEU A 362 -21.79 19.78 -5.01
N GLY A 363 -22.20 20.94 -4.48
CA GLY A 363 -22.26 21.17 -3.03
C GLY A 363 -23.37 20.33 -2.39
N ASP A 364 -24.57 20.41 -2.93
CA ASP A 364 -25.70 19.61 -2.46
C ASP A 364 -25.57 18.14 -2.87
N ALA A 365 -24.99 17.85 -4.04
CA ALA A 365 -24.71 16.48 -4.46
C ALA A 365 -23.64 15.80 -3.57
N MET A 366 -22.62 16.54 -3.11
CA MET A 366 -21.64 16.05 -2.12
C MET A 366 -22.31 15.69 -0.79
N ARG A 367 -23.26 16.51 -0.32
CA ARG A 367 -24.06 16.23 0.88
C ARG A 367 -24.95 15.01 0.69
N ARG A 368 -25.58 14.87 -0.48
CA ARG A 368 -26.39 13.69 -0.85
C ARG A 368 -25.55 12.41 -0.89
N ALA A 369 -24.30 12.49 -1.35
CA ALA A 369 -23.42 11.34 -1.47
C ALA A 369 -23.00 10.76 -0.10
N GLN A 370 -22.95 11.60 0.95
CA GLN A 370 -22.61 11.21 2.33
C GLN A 370 -21.27 10.44 2.46
N VAL A 371 -20.28 10.81 1.64
CA VAL A 371 -18.96 10.16 1.60
C VAL A 371 -17.96 10.82 2.56
N LEU A 372 -17.87 12.15 2.53
CA LEU A 372 -16.85 12.91 3.25
C LEU A 372 -17.33 13.29 4.66
N ASP A 373 -16.39 13.51 5.58
CA ASP A 373 -16.71 14.04 6.91
C ASP A 373 -17.44 15.39 6.83
N ALA A 374 -18.44 15.60 7.69
CA ALA A 374 -19.26 16.82 7.67
C ALA A 374 -18.42 18.12 7.77
N GLY A 375 -17.41 18.14 8.64
CA GLY A 375 -16.54 19.32 8.78
C GLY A 375 -15.68 19.61 7.55
N LEU A 376 -15.38 18.61 6.72
CA LEU A 376 -14.74 18.81 5.42
C LEU A 376 -15.76 19.28 4.38
N GLN A 377 -16.96 18.69 4.38
CA GLN A 377 -18.06 19.12 3.50
C GLN A 377 -18.38 20.60 3.71
N ASP A 378 -18.47 21.08 4.95
CA ASP A 378 -18.78 22.48 5.26
C ASP A 378 -17.71 23.45 4.74
N GLN A 379 -16.43 23.07 4.82
CA GLN A 379 -15.33 23.87 4.26
C GLN A 379 -15.37 23.91 2.72
N LEU A 380 -15.73 22.80 2.08
CA LEU A 380 -15.78 22.69 0.62
C LEU A 380 -17.07 23.21 0.00
N TYR A 381 -18.16 23.28 0.76
CA TYR A 381 -19.49 23.60 0.25
C TYR A 381 -19.54 24.91 -0.55
N PRO A 382 -18.94 26.04 -0.11
CA PRO A 382 -18.97 27.28 -0.90
C PRO A 382 -18.30 27.15 -2.27
N HIS A 383 -17.27 26.31 -2.38
CA HIS A 383 -16.53 26.07 -3.62
C HIS A 383 -17.28 25.09 -4.54
N MET A 384 -17.89 24.06 -3.96
CA MET A 384 -18.62 23.01 -4.69
C MET A 384 -20.00 23.49 -5.17
N LYS A 385 -20.68 24.36 -4.40
CA LYS A 385 -22.01 24.90 -4.71
C LYS A 385 -22.06 25.70 -6.02
N ALA A 386 -20.93 26.29 -6.41
CA ALA A 386 -20.81 27.05 -7.65
C ALA A 386 -20.66 26.17 -8.90
N LEU A 387 -20.45 24.87 -8.74
CA LEU A 387 -20.19 23.93 -9.83
C LEU A 387 -21.48 23.20 -10.21
N GLN A 388 -21.88 23.33 -11.47
CA GLN A 388 -23.12 22.79 -12.03
C GLN A 388 -22.82 21.78 -13.13
N PRO A 389 -23.40 20.57 -13.08
CA PRO A 389 -23.32 19.63 -14.19
C PRO A 389 -24.02 20.15 -15.45
N LEU A 390 -23.41 19.90 -16.60
CA LEU A 390 -24.06 20.08 -17.91
C LEU A 390 -25.19 19.05 -18.09
N PRO A 391 -26.23 19.35 -18.90
CA PRO A 391 -27.29 18.38 -19.23
C PRO A 391 -26.72 17.17 -19.96
N SER A 392 -27.16 15.97 -19.56
CA SER A 392 -26.63 14.69 -20.07
C SER A 392 -27.62 13.98 -21.00
N ILE A 393 -27.12 13.02 -21.77
CA ILE A 393 -27.95 12.04 -22.51
C ILE A 393 -28.64 11.11 -21.49
N TYR A 394 -29.94 10.84 -21.69
CA TYR A 394 -30.71 9.92 -20.87
C TYR A 394 -31.63 9.05 -21.71
N PHE A 395 -31.30 7.76 -21.80
CA PHE A 395 -32.16 6.73 -22.39
C PHE A 395 -32.67 5.81 -21.26
N PRO A 396 -33.97 5.88 -20.89
CA PRO A 396 -34.50 5.21 -19.70
C PRO A 396 -34.32 3.69 -19.66
N ASP A 397 -34.25 3.06 -20.83
CA ASP A 397 -34.13 1.61 -21.03
C ASP A 397 -32.71 1.07 -20.76
N PHE A 398 -31.70 1.94 -20.75
CA PHE A 398 -30.32 1.53 -20.49
C PHE A 398 -29.96 1.44 -19.01
N ILE A 399 -30.69 2.11 -18.12
CA ILE A 399 -30.43 2.11 -16.67
C ILE A 399 -31.66 1.66 -15.88
N ALA A 400 -31.55 1.52 -14.56
CA ALA A 400 -32.69 1.12 -13.75
C ALA A 400 -33.82 2.16 -13.79
N ALA A 401 -35.07 1.72 -13.98
CA ALA A 401 -36.25 2.61 -14.00
C ALA A 401 -36.39 3.49 -12.74
N ASN A 402 -35.81 3.05 -11.61
CA ASN A 402 -35.78 3.79 -10.35
C ASN A 402 -34.87 5.05 -10.35
N GLN A 403 -34.26 5.36 -11.50
CA GLN A 403 -33.48 6.57 -11.76
C GLN A 403 -34.32 7.69 -12.41
N ALA A 404 -35.54 7.41 -12.87
CA ALA A 404 -36.37 8.38 -13.60
C ALA A 404 -36.58 9.70 -12.83
N ASP A 405 -36.88 9.64 -11.53
CA ASP A 405 -37.10 10.82 -10.69
C ASP A 405 -35.86 11.70 -10.51
N ARG A 406 -34.66 11.16 -10.81
CA ARG A 406 -33.38 11.88 -10.74
C ARG A 406 -33.07 12.61 -12.04
N ALA A 407 -33.69 12.23 -13.16
CA ALA A 407 -33.40 12.75 -14.49
C ALA A 407 -34.14 14.07 -14.75
N ASP A 408 -33.58 15.20 -14.31
CA ASP A 408 -34.12 16.55 -14.50
C ASP A 408 -33.18 17.53 -15.23
N ASN A 409 -32.09 17.01 -15.80
CA ASN A 409 -31.05 17.74 -16.54
C ASN A 409 -30.62 16.95 -17.78
N VAL A 410 -31.52 16.83 -18.75
CA VAL A 410 -31.35 15.94 -19.90
C VAL A 410 -31.29 16.71 -21.21
N LEU A 411 -30.49 16.22 -22.15
CA LEU A 411 -30.50 16.67 -23.54
C LEU A 411 -31.75 16.13 -24.25
N THR A 412 -32.28 16.91 -25.18
CA THR A 412 -33.46 16.57 -25.99
C THR A 412 -33.08 16.56 -27.47
N GLY A 413 -33.92 15.95 -28.30
CA GLY A 413 -33.67 15.83 -29.74
C GLY A 413 -33.21 14.43 -30.13
N SER A 414 -32.81 14.27 -31.39
CA SER A 414 -32.36 12.98 -31.93
C SER A 414 -31.02 12.54 -31.33
N LYS A 415 -30.66 11.27 -31.49
CA LYS A 415 -29.32 10.77 -31.08
C LYS A 415 -28.17 11.57 -31.71
N GLN A 416 -28.34 11.99 -32.96
CA GLN A 416 -27.37 12.83 -33.67
C GLN A 416 -27.27 14.24 -33.05
N GLU A 417 -28.40 14.89 -32.74
CA GLU A 417 -28.40 16.22 -32.10
C GLU A 417 -27.77 16.17 -30.71
N GLN A 418 -28.02 15.09 -29.95
CA GLN A 418 -27.44 14.88 -28.64
C GLN A 418 -25.92 14.60 -28.72
N LEU A 419 -25.48 13.81 -29.69
CA LEU A 419 -24.05 13.61 -29.99
C LEU A 419 -23.37 14.95 -30.30
N ASP A 420 -23.94 15.75 -31.18
CA ASP A 420 -23.36 17.05 -31.57
C ASP A 420 -23.33 18.05 -30.41
N ALA A 421 -24.32 18.01 -29.51
CA ALA A 421 -24.31 18.79 -28.28
C ALA A 421 -23.16 18.39 -27.34
N VAL A 422 -22.93 17.08 -27.13
CA VAL A 422 -21.78 16.60 -26.33
C VAL A 422 -20.45 17.03 -26.94
N ARG A 423 -20.31 16.94 -28.27
CA ARG A 423 -19.13 17.42 -28.99
C ARG A 423 -18.92 18.93 -28.84
N ALA A 424 -19.99 19.73 -28.89
CA ALA A 424 -19.92 21.17 -28.62
C ALA A 424 -19.46 21.44 -27.18
N HIS A 425 -20.03 20.76 -26.19
CA HIS A 425 -19.62 20.88 -24.79
C HIS A 425 -18.13 20.59 -24.58
N ILE A 426 -17.57 19.55 -25.22
CA ILE A 426 -16.13 19.22 -25.13
C ILE A 426 -15.28 20.36 -25.69
N ARG A 427 -15.64 20.89 -26.88
CA ARG A 427 -14.93 22.01 -27.51
C ARG A 427 -15.00 23.29 -26.67
N ASP A 428 -16.17 23.62 -26.15
CA ASP A 428 -16.39 24.79 -25.32
C ASP A 428 -15.62 24.69 -24.00
N PHE A 429 -15.61 23.52 -23.36
CA PHE A 429 -14.84 23.28 -22.14
C PHE A 429 -13.34 23.43 -22.40
N LYS A 430 -12.83 22.85 -23.50
CA LYS A 430 -11.44 22.99 -23.93
C LYS A 430 -11.06 24.45 -24.17
N ALA A 431 -11.88 25.19 -24.92
CA ALA A 431 -11.62 26.58 -25.28
C ALA A 431 -11.70 27.53 -24.07
N SER A 432 -12.77 27.45 -23.28
CA SER A 432 -13.03 28.33 -22.12
C SER A 432 -11.96 28.24 -21.04
N HIS A 433 -11.28 27.09 -20.92
CA HIS A 433 -10.21 26.88 -19.96
C HIS A 433 -8.81 26.89 -20.60
N SER A 434 -8.71 27.15 -21.92
CA SER A 434 -7.46 27.13 -22.68
C SER A 434 -6.65 25.84 -22.44
N LEU A 435 -7.33 24.70 -22.59
CA LEU A 435 -6.76 23.37 -22.33
C LEU A 435 -6.09 22.83 -23.58
N ASP A 436 -4.92 22.21 -23.40
CA ASP A 436 -4.24 21.50 -24.48
C ASP A 436 -4.97 20.18 -24.78
N LYS A 437 -5.53 19.56 -23.73
CA LYS A 437 -6.07 18.21 -23.74
C LYS A 437 -7.31 18.08 -22.86
N VAL A 438 -8.22 17.20 -23.27
CA VAL A 438 -9.39 16.79 -22.47
C VAL A 438 -9.45 15.27 -22.46
N ILE A 439 -9.68 14.69 -21.29
CA ILE A 439 -9.96 13.26 -21.11
C ILE A 439 -11.39 13.13 -20.58
N ILE A 440 -12.16 12.24 -21.19
CA ILE A 440 -13.53 11.95 -20.79
C ILE A 440 -13.54 10.64 -20.01
N LEU A 441 -14.26 10.60 -18.89
CA LEU A 441 -14.37 9.40 -18.07
C LEU A 441 -15.81 9.18 -17.60
N TRP A 442 -16.33 7.99 -17.89
CA TRP A 442 -17.64 7.55 -17.46
C TRP A 442 -17.61 7.07 -16.02
N THR A 443 -18.31 7.75 -15.13
CA THR A 443 -18.56 7.34 -13.75
C THR A 443 -20.05 7.46 -13.37
N ALA A 444 -20.92 7.43 -14.37
CA ALA A 444 -22.36 7.46 -14.19
C ALA A 444 -22.90 6.06 -13.84
N ASN A 445 -24.22 5.94 -13.76
CA ASN A 445 -24.91 4.68 -13.53
C ASN A 445 -24.39 3.55 -14.44
N THR A 446 -24.37 2.33 -13.89
CA THR A 446 -24.13 1.14 -14.69
C THR A 446 -25.31 0.95 -15.66
N GLU A 447 -25.01 0.85 -16.94
CA GLU A 447 -26.00 0.52 -17.97
C GLU A 447 -26.14 -0.99 -18.13
N ARG A 448 -27.24 -1.46 -18.73
CA ARG A 448 -27.33 -2.82 -19.29
C ARG A 448 -26.34 -2.96 -20.45
N PHE A 449 -26.10 -4.20 -20.88
CA PHE A 449 -25.37 -4.41 -22.13
C PHE A 449 -26.22 -4.03 -23.35
N ALA A 450 -25.57 -3.44 -24.34
CA ALA A 450 -26.11 -3.30 -25.68
C ALA A 450 -25.86 -4.61 -26.47
N ALA A 451 -26.77 -4.97 -27.36
CA ALA A 451 -26.55 -6.05 -28.31
C ALA A 451 -25.49 -5.64 -29.34
N VAL A 452 -24.61 -6.57 -29.74
CA VAL A 452 -23.66 -6.36 -30.83
C VAL A 452 -24.28 -6.93 -32.10
N GLU A 453 -24.51 -6.06 -33.09
CA GLU A 453 -25.32 -6.35 -34.28
C GLU A 453 -24.59 -5.94 -35.56
N GLU A 454 -24.52 -6.87 -36.52
CA GLU A 454 -23.94 -6.63 -37.85
C GLU A 454 -24.75 -5.57 -38.60
N GLY A 455 -24.08 -4.61 -39.25
CA GLY A 455 -24.74 -3.48 -39.93
C GLY A 455 -25.19 -2.35 -39.00
N ASN A 456 -25.00 -2.48 -37.69
CA ASN A 456 -25.39 -1.49 -36.68
C ASN A 456 -24.17 -0.96 -35.92
N ASN A 457 -23.54 -1.76 -35.07
CA ASN A 457 -22.47 -1.29 -34.16
C ASN A 457 -21.19 -2.14 -34.23
N ASP A 458 -21.01 -2.84 -35.35
CA ASP A 458 -19.91 -3.74 -35.70
C ASP A 458 -18.70 -3.03 -36.35
N THR A 459 -18.92 -1.92 -37.06
CA THR A 459 -17.88 -1.12 -37.72
C THR A 459 -18.07 0.37 -37.42
N ALA A 460 -17.02 1.18 -37.61
CA ALA A 460 -17.10 2.62 -37.38
C ALA A 460 -18.16 3.29 -38.28
N GLU A 461 -18.22 2.89 -39.54
CA GLU A 461 -19.15 3.44 -40.53
C GLU A 461 -20.61 3.07 -40.18
N ASN A 462 -20.85 1.80 -39.85
CA ASN A 462 -22.18 1.36 -39.46
C ASN A 462 -22.64 2.05 -38.17
N LEU A 463 -21.75 2.20 -37.18
CA LEU A 463 -22.03 2.86 -35.91
C LEU A 463 -22.46 4.32 -36.10
N LEU A 464 -21.73 5.07 -36.92
CA LEU A 464 -22.09 6.46 -37.21
C LEU A 464 -23.43 6.56 -37.96
N ALA A 465 -23.65 5.69 -38.95
CA ALA A 465 -24.91 5.64 -39.67
C ALA A 465 -26.09 5.20 -38.78
N ALA A 466 -25.85 4.33 -37.80
CA ALA A 466 -26.85 3.88 -36.84
C ALA A 466 -27.29 5.00 -35.88
N ILE A 467 -26.38 5.89 -35.50
CA ILE A 467 -26.71 7.08 -34.72
C ILE A 467 -27.71 7.97 -35.48
N GLU A 468 -27.48 8.18 -36.78
CA GLU A 468 -28.39 8.95 -37.64
C GLU A 468 -29.77 8.28 -37.82
N ARG A 469 -29.81 6.94 -37.84
CA ARG A 469 -31.05 6.15 -37.92
C ARG A 469 -31.76 5.97 -36.57
N GLU A 470 -31.18 6.48 -35.49
CA GLU A 470 -31.67 6.39 -34.12
C GLU A 470 -31.76 4.96 -33.53
N GLU A 471 -30.97 4.01 -34.03
CA GLU A 471 -31.03 2.57 -33.69
C GLU A 471 -31.02 2.29 -32.18
N GLU A 472 -31.91 1.43 -31.69
CA GLU A 472 -32.19 1.23 -30.26
C GLU A 472 -30.97 0.79 -29.44
N GLU A 473 -30.13 -0.10 -29.96
CA GLU A 473 -28.96 -0.69 -29.29
C GLU A 473 -27.71 0.22 -29.32
N LEU A 474 -27.95 1.54 -29.19
CA LEU A 474 -26.95 2.57 -29.01
C LEU A 474 -27.15 3.27 -27.67
N SER A 475 -26.30 2.94 -26.70
CA SER A 475 -26.40 3.47 -25.34
C SER A 475 -25.91 4.92 -25.24
N PRO A 476 -26.30 5.65 -24.17
CA PRO A 476 -25.70 6.94 -23.85
C PRO A 476 -24.17 6.87 -23.74
N SER A 477 -23.62 5.83 -23.10
CA SER A 477 -22.16 5.66 -23.02
C SER A 477 -21.49 5.50 -24.38
N THR A 478 -22.11 4.82 -25.34
CA THR A 478 -21.63 4.72 -26.72
C THR A 478 -21.61 6.10 -27.39
N LEU A 479 -22.66 6.91 -27.23
CA LEU A 479 -22.69 8.27 -27.78
C LEU A 479 -21.59 9.16 -27.18
N PHE A 480 -21.33 9.06 -25.87
CA PHE A 480 -20.22 9.79 -25.23
C PHE A 480 -18.84 9.31 -25.71
N ALA A 481 -18.66 8.00 -25.93
CA ALA A 481 -17.43 7.46 -26.48
C ALA A 481 -17.19 7.97 -27.91
N VAL A 482 -18.20 7.91 -28.78
CA VAL A 482 -18.15 8.44 -30.15
C VAL A 482 -17.87 9.94 -30.15
N ALA A 483 -18.56 10.72 -29.32
CA ALA A 483 -18.33 12.16 -29.20
C ALA A 483 -16.87 12.48 -28.84
N SER A 484 -16.33 11.75 -27.85
CA SER A 484 -14.96 11.92 -27.37
C SER A 484 -13.94 11.62 -28.45
N ILE A 485 -14.11 10.48 -29.15
CA ILE A 485 -13.21 10.06 -30.23
C ILE A 485 -13.25 11.06 -31.40
N LEU A 486 -14.43 11.54 -31.79
CA LEU A 486 -14.58 12.53 -32.87
C LEU A 486 -13.95 13.89 -32.52
N GLU A 487 -13.86 14.23 -31.24
CA GLU A 487 -13.16 15.44 -30.74
C GLU A 487 -11.68 15.19 -30.39
N GLY A 488 -11.13 14.02 -30.75
CA GLY A 488 -9.73 13.68 -30.51
C GLY A 488 -9.38 13.53 -29.02
N CYS A 489 -10.35 13.20 -28.18
CA CYS A 489 -10.22 13.11 -26.74
C CYS A 489 -10.33 11.64 -26.28
N SER A 490 -9.37 11.20 -25.46
CA SER A 490 -9.40 9.84 -24.92
C SER A 490 -10.59 9.59 -23.99
N TYR A 491 -11.16 8.40 -24.05
CA TYR A 491 -12.37 8.02 -23.31
C TYR A 491 -12.13 6.80 -22.42
N ILE A 492 -12.49 6.93 -21.14
CA ILE A 492 -12.34 5.86 -20.14
C ILE A 492 -13.71 5.43 -19.62
N ASN A 493 -14.02 4.14 -19.69
CA ASN A 493 -15.23 3.56 -19.11
C ASN A 493 -14.96 3.01 -17.70
N GLY A 494 -15.46 3.71 -16.68
CA GLY A 494 -15.37 3.31 -15.28
C GLY A 494 -16.46 2.34 -14.80
N SER A 495 -17.39 1.96 -15.68
CA SER A 495 -18.55 1.11 -15.38
C SER A 495 -18.53 -0.17 -16.23
N PRO A 496 -19.32 -1.21 -15.91
CA PRO A 496 -19.15 -2.54 -16.50
C PRO A 496 -19.87 -2.77 -17.84
N GLN A 497 -20.69 -1.84 -18.32
CA GLN A 497 -21.38 -2.02 -19.60
C GLN A 497 -20.40 -2.09 -20.77
N ASN A 498 -20.79 -2.80 -21.84
CA ASN A 498 -20.00 -3.00 -23.05
C ASN A 498 -20.00 -1.79 -24.00
N THR A 499 -19.65 -0.60 -23.48
CA THR A 499 -19.56 0.66 -24.26
C THR A 499 -18.73 0.50 -25.53
N PHE A 500 -17.63 -0.27 -25.43
CA PHE A 500 -16.68 -0.50 -26.50
C PHE A 500 -17.11 -1.63 -27.43
N VAL A 501 -18.29 -1.48 -28.04
CA VAL A 501 -18.71 -2.32 -29.17
C VAL A 501 -17.69 -2.23 -30.32
N PRO A 502 -17.61 -3.23 -31.22
CA PRO A 502 -16.56 -3.27 -32.25
C PRO A 502 -16.44 -1.98 -33.08
N GLY A 503 -17.55 -1.34 -33.43
CA GLY A 503 -17.53 -0.07 -34.16
C GLY A 503 -16.91 1.10 -33.39
N VAL A 504 -16.97 1.12 -32.05
CA VAL A 504 -16.30 2.13 -31.22
C VAL A 504 -14.79 1.89 -31.21
N ILE A 505 -14.37 0.64 -31.12
CA ILE A 505 -12.94 0.26 -31.14
C ILE A 505 -12.34 0.62 -32.50
N ASP A 506 -13.03 0.28 -33.59
CA ASP A 506 -12.64 0.62 -34.95
C ASP A 506 -12.53 2.15 -35.11
N LEU A 507 -13.54 2.92 -34.69
CA LEU A 507 -13.50 4.38 -34.76
C LEU A 507 -12.32 4.97 -33.97
N ALA A 508 -12.02 4.45 -32.78
CA ALA A 508 -10.88 4.87 -31.97
C ALA A 508 -9.53 4.56 -32.65
N GLN A 509 -9.44 3.44 -33.37
CA GLN A 509 -8.27 3.08 -34.17
C GLN A 509 -8.10 4.02 -35.37
N GLN A 510 -9.18 4.26 -36.13
CA GLN A 510 -9.16 5.18 -37.27
C GLN A 510 -8.76 6.62 -36.88
N ARG A 511 -9.12 7.06 -35.67
CA ARG A 511 -8.80 8.40 -35.16
C ARG A 511 -7.51 8.47 -34.33
N GLY A 512 -6.88 7.34 -34.01
CA GLY A 512 -5.67 7.29 -33.19
C GLY A 512 -5.87 7.83 -31.76
N VAL A 513 -7.04 7.58 -31.17
CA VAL A 513 -7.43 8.04 -29.82
C VAL A 513 -7.48 6.86 -28.85
N TYR A 514 -7.12 7.07 -27.58
CA TYR A 514 -7.20 5.99 -26.60
C TYR A 514 -8.60 5.78 -26.04
N VAL A 515 -8.94 4.50 -25.89
CA VAL A 515 -10.07 4.01 -25.12
C VAL A 515 -9.57 3.03 -24.07
N GLY A 516 -10.23 3.00 -22.90
CA GLY A 516 -9.87 2.07 -21.84
C GLY A 516 -11.00 1.83 -20.84
N GLY A 517 -11.05 0.65 -20.25
CA GLY A 517 -12.15 0.15 -19.42
C GLY A 517 -12.07 -1.37 -19.37
N ASP A 518 -13.00 -2.10 -18.73
CA ASP A 518 -14.25 -1.66 -18.12
C ASP A 518 -14.35 -1.95 -16.60
N ASP A 519 -15.04 -1.06 -15.88
CA ASP A 519 -15.37 -1.13 -14.44
C ASP A 519 -14.20 -0.93 -13.45
N PHE A 520 -14.29 0.05 -12.55
CA PHE A 520 -13.23 0.33 -11.56
C PHE A 520 -12.88 -0.85 -10.65
N LYS A 521 -11.61 -1.20 -10.52
CA LYS A 521 -11.14 -2.24 -9.59
C LYS A 521 -10.77 -1.66 -8.22
N SER A 522 -11.78 -1.28 -7.42
CA SER A 522 -11.64 -0.57 -6.14
C SER A 522 -11.29 -1.46 -4.94
N GLY A 523 -12.21 -2.32 -4.51
CA GLY A 523 -12.13 -3.08 -3.25
C GLY A 523 -12.08 -4.61 -3.44
N GLN A 524 -13.24 -5.26 -3.37
CA GLN A 524 -13.37 -6.74 -3.39
C GLN A 524 -12.62 -7.39 -4.56
N THR A 525 -12.90 -6.95 -5.80
CA THR A 525 -12.27 -7.55 -6.99
C THR A 525 -10.76 -7.33 -7.02
N LYS A 526 -10.28 -6.20 -6.50
CA LYS A 526 -8.84 -5.92 -6.38
C LYS A 526 -8.17 -6.95 -5.45
N MET A 527 -8.79 -7.23 -4.30
CA MET A 527 -8.32 -8.26 -3.37
C MET A 527 -8.43 -9.67 -3.96
N LYS A 528 -9.52 -9.99 -4.67
CA LYS A 528 -9.70 -11.28 -5.36
C LYS A 528 -8.56 -11.55 -6.35
N SER A 529 -8.21 -10.56 -7.17
CA SER A 529 -7.11 -10.67 -8.15
C SER A 529 -5.72 -10.81 -7.53
N VAL A 530 -5.55 -10.50 -6.24
CA VAL A 530 -4.32 -10.77 -5.48
C VAL A 530 -4.38 -12.15 -4.86
N LEU A 531 -5.50 -12.50 -4.24
CA LEU A 531 -5.61 -13.73 -3.47
C LEU A 531 -5.59 -14.98 -4.35
N VAL A 532 -6.29 -14.95 -5.50
CA VAL A 532 -6.32 -16.09 -6.42
C VAL A 532 -4.95 -16.32 -7.05
N ASP A 533 -4.27 -15.25 -7.48
CA ASP A 533 -2.89 -15.31 -7.97
C ASP A 533 -1.95 -15.92 -6.92
N PHE A 534 -2.04 -15.47 -5.66
CA PHE A 534 -1.28 -16.06 -4.54
C PHE A 534 -1.57 -17.56 -4.35
N LEU A 535 -2.84 -17.95 -4.27
CA LEU A 535 -3.24 -19.34 -3.98
C LEU A 535 -2.75 -20.27 -5.09
N VAL A 536 -3.04 -19.94 -6.36
CA VAL A 536 -2.63 -20.75 -7.52
C VAL A 536 -1.10 -20.82 -7.64
N SER A 537 -0.41 -19.69 -7.44
CA SER A 537 1.07 -19.64 -7.47
C SER A 537 1.71 -20.45 -6.33
N ALA A 538 1.02 -20.59 -5.19
CA ALA A 538 1.46 -21.42 -4.07
C ALA A 538 1.13 -22.92 -4.25
N GLY A 539 0.53 -23.32 -5.38
CA GLY A 539 0.11 -24.70 -5.61
C GLY A 539 -1.13 -25.12 -4.81
N ILE A 540 -1.93 -24.15 -4.36
CA ILE A 540 -3.21 -24.37 -3.68
C ILE A 540 -4.31 -24.25 -4.73
N LYS A 541 -5.29 -25.15 -4.75
CA LYS A 541 -6.36 -25.20 -5.76
C LYS A 541 -7.66 -24.60 -5.22
N PRO A 542 -7.97 -23.31 -5.46
CA PRO A 542 -9.32 -22.80 -5.26
C PRO A 542 -10.36 -23.68 -5.96
N THR A 543 -11.34 -24.18 -5.23
CA THR A 543 -12.46 -24.97 -5.76
C THR A 543 -13.79 -24.25 -5.61
N SER A 544 -13.90 -23.29 -4.69
CA SER A 544 -15.08 -22.43 -4.57
C SER A 544 -14.68 -21.01 -4.17
N ILE A 545 -15.30 -20.03 -4.84
CA ILE A 545 -15.18 -18.60 -4.59
C ILE A 545 -16.58 -18.01 -4.50
N VAL A 546 -16.99 -17.56 -3.33
CA VAL A 546 -18.32 -16.98 -3.12
C VAL A 546 -18.19 -15.54 -2.66
N SER A 547 -18.63 -14.59 -3.48
CA SER A 547 -18.44 -13.15 -3.28
C SER A 547 -19.78 -12.42 -3.07
N TYR A 548 -20.13 -12.18 -1.82
CA TYR A 548 -21.31 -11.38 -1.45
C TYR A 548 -20.96 -9.90 -1.28
N ASN A 549 -21.89 -9.03 -1.67
CA ASN A 549 -21.77 -7.59 -1.51
C ASN A 549 -23.12 -6.96 -1.14
N HIS A 550 -23.10 -5.94 -0.29
CA HIS A 550 -24.23 -5.02 -0.15
C HIS A 550 -23.79 -3.58 0.07
N LEU A 551 -24.56 -2.64 -0.46
CA LEU A 551 -24.32 -1.19 -0.43
C LEU A 551 -25.64 -0.42 -0.52
N GLY A 552 -25.66 0.81 0.00
CA GLY A 552 -26.87 1.64 0.16
C GLY A 552 -26.86 2.95 -0.62
N ASN A 553 -25.80 3.21 -1.38
CA ASN A 553 -25.69 4.40 -2.24
C ASN A 553 -26.48 4.22 -3.56
N ASN A 554 -26.44 5.23 -4.43
CA ASN A 554 -27.17 5.20 -5.71
C ASN A 554 -26.66 4.12 -6.67
N ASP A 555 -25.40 3.70 -6.57
CA ASP A 555 -24.87 2.57 -7.34
C ASP A 555 -25.62 1.28 -6.96
N GLY A 556 -25.70 0.97 -5.66
CA GLY A 556 -26.51 -0.15 -5.15
C GLY A 556 -27.98 -0.07 -5.56
N LYS A 557 -28.57 1.14 -5.52
CA LYS A 557 -29.97 1.35 -5.94
C LYS A 557 -30.15 1.02 -7.42
N ASN A 558 -29.24 1.45 -8.29
CA ASN A 558 -29.27 1.15 -9.72
C ASN A 558 -29.11 -0.37 -9.97
N LEU A 559 -28.09 -0.97 -9.36
CA LEU A 559 -27.77 -2.40 -9.48
C LEU A 559 -28.82 -3.34 -8.86
N SER A 560 -29.88 -2.81 -8.24
CA SER A 560 -31.02 -3.64 -7.83
C SER A 560 -31.83 -4.18 -9.01
N ALA A 561 -31.70 -3.57 -10.21
CA ALA A 561 -32.35 -4.05 -11.42
C ALA A 561 -31.53 -5.18 -12.09
N PRO A 562 -32.16 -6.32 -12.48
CA PRO A 562 -31.44 -7.49 -13.00
C PRO A 562 -30.53 -7.22 -14.20
N GLN A 563 -30.97 -6.42 -15.18
CA GLN A 563 -30.19 -6.14 -16.40
C GLN A 563 -28.90 -5.35 -16.09
N THR A 564 -28.98 -4.35 -15.22
CA THR A 564 -27.79 -3.60 -14.77
C THR A 564 -26.89 -4.42 -13.84
N PHE A 565 -27.48 -5.33 -13.04
CA PHE A 565 -26.71 -6.26 -12.22
C PHE A 565 -25.89 -7.22 -13.08
N ARG A 566 -26.48 -7.74 -14.17
CA ARG A 566 -25.83 -8.70 -15.08
C ARG A 566 -24.50 -8.18 -15.62
N SER A 567 -24.42 -6.91 -15.99
CA SER A 567 -23.18 -6.25 -16.41
C SER A 567 -22.08 -6.34 -15.34
N LYS A 568 -22.44 -6.06 -14.08
CA LYS A 568 -21.53 -6.12 -12.93
C LYS A 568 -21.16 -7.55 -12.52
N GLU A 569 -22.07 -8.50 -12.74
CA GLU A 569 -21.83 -9.91 -12.49
C GLU A 569 -20.73 -10.44 -13.43
N ILE A 570 -20.85 -10.19 -14.73
CA ILE A 570 -19.86 -10.61 -15.74
C ILE A 570 -18.47 -10.06 -15.42
N SER A 571 -18.34 -8.75 -15.16
CA SER A 571 -17.02 -8.13 -14.89
C SER A 571 -16.36 -8.63 -13.60
N LYS A 572 -17.14 -9.16 -12.64
CA LYS A 572 -16.65 -9.67 -11.36
C LYS A 572 -16.29 -11.15 -11.39
N SER A 573 -16.85 -11.91 -12.32
CA SER A 573 -16.60 -13.35 -12.47
C SER A 573 -15.32 -13.62 -13.24
N ASN A 574 -15.11 -12.95 -14.38
CA ASN A 574 -14.01 -13.25 -15.32
C ASN A 574 -12.59 -12.99 -14.79
N VAL A 575 -12.44 -12.38 -13.61
CA VAL A 575 -11.14 -11.94 -13.07
C VAL A 575 -10.23 -13.10 -12.63
N VAL A 576 -10.73 -14.34 -12.61
CA VAL A 576 -10.00 -15.53 -12.15
C VAL A 576 -9.58 -16.46 -13.29
N ASP A 577 -10.12 -16.24 -14.50
CA ASP A 577 -10.06 -17.21 -15.61
C ASP A 577 -8.62 -17.45 -16.09
N ASP A 578 -7.82 -16.39 -16.20
CA ASP A 578 -6.42 -16.47 -16.65
C ASP A 578 -5.53 -17.20 -15.62
N MET A 579 -5.79 -17.03 -14.32
CA MET A 579 -5.06 -17.74 -13.27
C MET A 579 -5.40 -19.22 -13.25
N VAL A 580 -6.68 -19.58 -13.39
CA VAL A 580 -7.12 -20.98 -13.51
C VAL A 580 -6.47 -21.64 -14.73
N ALA A 581 -6.50 -20.97 -15.88
CA ALA A 581 -5.91 -21.47 -17.12
C ALA A 581 -4.37 -21.64 -17.06
N SER A 582 -3.68 -20.84 -16.23
CA SER A 582 -2.22 -20.88 -16.13
C SER A 582 -1.64 -22.15 -15.47
N ASN A 583 -2.45 -22.93 -14.75
CA ASN A 583 -1.96 -24.05 -13.95
C ASN A 583 -2.72 -25.37 -14.22
N ARG A 584 -2.26 -26.08 -15.25
CA ARG A 584 -2.80 -27.40 -15.66
C ARG A 584 -2.47 -28.56 -14.71
N LEU A 585 -1.69 -28.32 -13.65
CA LEU A 585 -1.49 -29.30 -12.58
C LEU A 585 -2.63 -29.28 -11.56
N LEU A 586 -3.25 -28.12 -11.36
CA LEU A 586 -4.37 -27.95 -10.43
C LEU A 586 -5.70 -28.13 -11.14
N TYR A 587 -5.84 -27.60 -12.35
CA TYR A 587 -7.08 -27.60 -13.11
C TYR A 587 -6.94 -28.36 -14.43
N ALA A 588 -7.88 -29.25 -14.72
CA ALA A 588 -8.01 -29.84 -16.05
C ALA A 588 -8.37 -28.78 -17.11
N GLU A 589 -8.37 -29.17 -18.37
CA GLU A 589 -8.93 -28.34 -19.44
C GLU A 589 -10.41 -28.05 -19.14
N ASP A 590 -10.81 -26.79 -19.25
CA ASP A 590 -12.16 -26.28 -18.94
C ASP A 590 -12.66 -26.50 -17.50
N GLU A 591 -11.78 -26.90 -16.56
CA GLU A 591 -12.14 -26.96 -15.13
C GLU A 591 -12.04 -25.58 -14.49
N HIS A 592 -13.11 -25.15 -13.80
CA HIS A 592 -13.19 -23.89 -13.08
C HIS A 592 -13.70 -24.11 -11.65
N PRO A 593 -13.30 -23.27 -10.67
CA PRO A 593 -13.94 -23.28 -9.37
C PRO A 593 -15.40 -22.86 -9.47
N ASP A 594 -16.24 -23.31 -8.53
CA ASP A 594 -17.56 -22.72 -8.33
C ASP A 594 -17.40 -21.23 -8.03
N HIS A 595 -18.01 -20.36 -8.85
CA HIS A 595 -17.89 -18.91 -8.69
C HIS A 595 -19.24 -18.22 -8.63
N VAL A 596 -19.57 -17.64 -7.47
CA VAL A 596 -20.85 -16.98 -7.24
C VAL A 596 -20.62 -15.52 -6.84
N VAL A 597 -21.33 -14.60 -7.50
CA VAL A 597 -21.28 -13.17 -7.21
C VAL A 597 -22.68 -12.67 -6.85
N VAL A 598 -22.79 -11.99 -5.71
CA VAL A 598 -24.07 -11.40 -5.25
C VAL A 598 -23.87 -9.93 -4.91
N ILE A 599 -24.83 -9.09 -5.32
CA ILE A 599 -24.93 -7.69 -4.92
C ILE A 599 -26.37 -7.43 -4.44
N LYS A 600 -26.52 -6.81 -3.26
CA LYS A 600 -27.82 -6.41 -2.71
C LYS A 600 -27.83 -4.94 -2.34
N TYR A 601 -28.97 -4.29 -2.59
CA TYR A 601 -29.21 -2.92 -2.13
C TYR A 601 -29.66 -2.92 -0.67
N VAL A 602 -28.89 -2.29 0.20
CA VAL A 602 -29.17 -2.17 1.64
C VAL A 602 -28.96 -0.70 2.04
N PRO A 603 -30.02 0.13 2.07
CA PRO A 603 -29.88 1.59 2.20
C PRO A 603 -29.08 2.06 3.41
N CYS A 604 -29.17 1.36 4.55
CA CYS A 604 -28.60 1.82 5.81
C CYS A 604 -27.07 1.90 5.84
N VAL A 605 -26.36 1.21 4.94
CA VAL A 605 -24.89 1.27 4.89
C VAL A 605 -24.37 2.41 4.01
N GLY A 606 -25.23 3.12 3.27
CA GLY A 606 -24.83 4.23 2.41
C GLY A 606 -23.70 3.83 1.43
N ASP A 607 -22.65 4.65 1.35
CA ASP A 607 -21.46 4.39 0.53
C ASP A 607 -20.50 3.34 1.12
N SER A 608 -20.69 2.96 2.39
CA SER A 608 -19.87 2.00 3.14
C SER A 608 -20.25 0.56 2.77
N LYS A 609 -19.95 0.20 1.52
CA LYS A 609 -20.15 -1.13 0.94
C LYS A 609 -19.50 -2.21 1.80
N ARG A 610 -20.21 -3.30 2.03
CA ARG A 610 -19.68 -4.50 2.70
C ARG A 610 -19.47 -5.60 1.68
N ALA A 611 -18.26 -6.13 1.64
CA ALA A 611 -17.89 -7.32 0.89
C ALA A 611 -17.62 -8.47 1.86
N MET A 612 -18.19 -9.64 1.56
CA MET A 612 -17.98 -10.87 2.29
C MET A 612 -17.62 -11.95 1.29
N ASP A 613 -16.41 -12.48 1.39
CA ASP A 613 -15.89 -13.46 0.45
C ASP A 613 -15.48 -14.72 1.20
N GLU A 614 -15.82 -15.88 0.62
CA GLU A 614 -15.31 -17.17 1.06
C GLU A 614 -14.52 -17.81 -0.09
N TYR A 615 -13.30 -18.23 0.21
CA TYR A 615 -12.44 -18.98 -0.70
C TYR A 615 -12.19 -20.36 -0.08
N THR A 616 -12.72 -21.40 -0.71
CA THR A 616 -12.43 -22.79 -0.34
C THR A 616 -11.50 -23.39 -1.37
N SER A 617 -10.45 -24.04 -0.89
CA SER A 617 -9.39 -24.64 -1.72
C SER A 617 -9.06 -26.05 -1.28
N GLU A 618 -8.70 -26.89 -2.23
CA GLU A 618 -8.04 -28.17 -1.98
C GLU A 618 -6.54 -27.97 -1.76
N ILE A 619 -5.99 -28.69 -0.79
CA ILE A 619 -4.57 -28.70 -0.42
C ILE A 619 -4.03 -30.14 -0.32
N PHE A 620 -2.79 -30.27 0.13
CA PHE A 620 -2.07 -31.55 0.21
C PHE A 620 -2.90 -32.68 0.84
N MET A 621 -2.86 -33.86 0.22
CA MET A 621 -3.49 -35.11 0.70
C MET A 621 -5.01 -35.03 0.91
N GLY A 622 -5.72 -34.23 0.10
CA GLY A 622 -7.18 -34.09 0.17
C GLY A 622 -7.66 -33.21 1.33
N GLY A 623 -6.75 -32.47 1.97
CA GLY A 623 -7.13 -31.46 2.94
C GLY A 623 -7.82 -30.26 2.30
N THR A 624 -8.48 -29.45 3.11
CA THR A 624 -9.12 -28.20 2.66
C THR A 624 -8.53 -26.99 3.37
N ASN A 625 -8.47 -25.87 2.66
CA ASN A 625 -8.21 -24.54 3.22
C ASN A 625 -9.41 -23.64 2.94
N THR A 626 -9.89 -22.94 3.97
CA THR A 626 -11.00 -21.99 3.84
C THR A 626 -10.58 -20.63 4.38
N ILE A 627 -10.72 -19.60 3.55
CA ILE A 627 -10.47 -18.21 3.91
C ILE A 627 -11.80 -17.47 3.85
N VAL A 628 -12.26 -16.97 5.00
CA VAL A 628 -13.42 -16.08 5.10
C VAL A 628 -12.93 -14.65 5.31
N MET A 629 -13.33 -13.75 4.43
CA MET A 629 -12.91 -12.36 4.43
C MET A 629 -14.13 -11.44 4.55
N HIS A 630 -14.07 -10.50 5.50
CA HIS A 630 -14.98 -9.35 5.53
C HIS A 630 -14.18 -8.10 5.19
N ASN A 631 -14.67 -7.32 4.22
CA ASN A 631 -14.07 -6.06 3.82
C ASN A 631 -15.13 -4.94 3.85
N THR A 632 -14.91 -3.94 4.71
CA THR A 632 -15.69 -2.68 4.71
C THR A 632 -15.00 -1.69 3.78
N CYS A 633 -15.66 -1.38 2.67
CA CYS A 633 -15.15 -0.54 1.60
C CYS A 633 -15.97 0.76 1.56
N GLU A 634 -15.37 1.89 1.90
CA GLU A 634 -15.92 3.20 1.53
C GLU A 634 -15.73 3.36 0.01
N ASP A 635 -16.75 3.01 -0.77
CA ASP A 635 -16.58 2.66 -2.19
C ASP A 635 -16.08 3.86 -3.00
N SER A 636 -16.63 5.05 -2.75
CA SER A 636 -16.23 6.29 -3.42
C SER A 636 -14.82 6.73 -3.04
N LEU A 637 -14.39 6.49 -1.80
CA LEU A 637 -13.02 6.79 -1.33
C LEU A 637 -11.99 5.82 -1.92
N LEU A 638 -12.40 4.59 -2.29
CA LEU A 638 -11.55 3.65 -3.02
C LEU A 638 -11.57 3.87 -4.53
N ALA A 639 -12.70 4.28 -5.12
CA ALA A 639 -12.85 4.50 -6.55
C ALA A 639 -12.20 5.83 -7.01
N THR A 640 -12.36 6.90 -6.24
CA THR A 640 -11.87 8.25 -6.61
C THR A 640 -10.36 8.27 -6.90
N PRO A 641 -9.48 7.65 -6.08
CA PRO A 641 -8.05 7.59 -6.42
C PRO A 641 -7.73 6.85 -7.72
N LEU A 642 -8.55 5.86 -8.10
CA LEU A 642 -8.41 5.16 -9.38
C LEU A 642 -8.79 6.06 -10.56
N ILE A 643 -9.79 6.92 -10.40
CA ILE A 643 -10.15 7.94 -11.41
C ILE A 643 -8.94 8.83 -11.68
N TYR A 644 -8.25 9.31 -10.64
CA TYR A 644 -7.02 10.08 -10.82
C TYR A 644 -5.95 9.29 -11.55
N ASP A 645 -5.68 8.05 -11.13
CA ASP A 645 -4.66 7.21 -11.76
C ASP A 645 -4.97 6.89 -13.23
N LEU A 646 -6.23 6.62 -13.57
CA LEU A 646 -6.66 6.36 -14.94
C LEU A 646 -6.34 7.55 -15.83
N VAL A 647 -6.70 8.76 -15.39
CA VAL A 647 -6.45 9.99 -16.14
C VAL A 647 -4.95 10.28 -16.27
N VAL A 648 -4.20 10.13 -15.18
CA VAL A 648 -2.74 10.36 -15.18
C VAL A 648 -2.01 9.37 -16.08
N LEU A 649 -2.38 8.10 -16.06
CA LEU A 649 -1.76 7.08 -16.90
C LEU A 649 -2.15 7.22 -18.37
N THR A 650 -3.40 7.55 -18.69
CA THR A 650 -3.84 7.85 -20.06
C THR A 650 -3.09 9.05 -20.62
N GLU A 651 -2.99 10.14 -19.86
CA GLU A 651 -2.24 11.33 -20.27
C GLU A 651 -0.76 11.00 -20.52
N MET A 652 -0.15 10.22 -19.62
CA MET A 652 1.25 9.78 -19.76
C MET A 652 1.44 8.90 -21.01
N ALA A 653 0.50 7.99 -21.30
CA ALA A 653 0.54 7.13 -22.49
C ALA A 653 0.52 7.95 -23.80
N GLU A 654 -0.29 9.00 -23.88
CA GLU A 654 -0.34 9.92 -25.05
C GLU A 654 0.97 10.69 -25.30
N ARG A 655 1.89 10.70 -24.33
CA ARG A 655 3.21 11.31 -24.47
C ARG A 655 4.32 10.30 -24.72
N ILE A 656 4.02 9.01 -24.73
CA ILE A 656 4.97 7.93 -25.02
C ILE A 656 4.76 7.45 -26.44
N THR A 657 5.85 7.45 -27.21
CA THR A 657 5.91 6.82 -28.53
C THR A 657 7.12 5.90 -28.58
N VAL A 658 7.03 4.84 -29.36
CA VAL A 658 8.04 3.79 -29.42
C VAL A 658 8.40 3.54 -30.87
N ARG A 659 9.66 3.22 -31.14
CA ARG A 659 10.11 2.77 -32.46
C ARG A 659 10.86 1.46 -32.30
N ARG A 660 10.52 0.47 -33.12
CA ARG A 660 11.31 -0.76 -33.26
C ARG A 660 12.52 -0.50 -34.17
N GLU A 661 13.72 -0.80 -33.69
CA GLU A 661 14.93 -0.61 -34.47
C GLU A 661 15.12 -1.76 -35.47
N GLY A 662 15.45 -1.42 -36.73
CA GLY A 662 15.68 -2.39 -37.80
C GLY A 662 14.43 -2.92 -38.51
N GLU A 663 13.24 -2.44 -38.16
CA GLU A 663 11.95 -2.80 -38.78
C GLU A 663 11.08 -1.56 -39.05
N GLY A 664 10.23 -1.64 -40.06
CA GLY A 664 9.35 -0.53 -40.47
C GLY A 664 10.04 0.58 -41.27
N ASP A 665 9.36 1.72 -41.41
CA ASP A 665 9.85 2.93 -42.09
C ASP A 665 10.71 3.83 -41.19
N GLY A 666 10.99 3.38 -39.96
CA GLY A 666 11.76 4.13 -38.96
C GLY A 666 10.98 5.20 -38.20
N THR A 667 9.64 5.20 -38.29
CA THR A 667 8.77 6.13 -37.57
C THR A 667 8.50 5.70 -36.12
N PHE A 668 8.13 6.67 -35.29
CA PHE A 668 7.66 6.43 -33.93
C PHE A 668 6.16 6.19 -33.96
N GLU A 669 5.72 5.10 -33.32
CA GLU A 669 4.31 4.76 -33.17
C GLU A 669 3.83 4.99 -31.73
N SER A 670 2.55 5.29 -31.61
CA SER A 670 1.83 5.30 -30.33
C SER A 670 1.44 3.88 -29.92
N PHE A 671 1.09 3.67 -28.65
CA PHE A 671 0.42 2.42 -28.27
C PHE A 671 -0.89 2.23 -29.04
N ALA A 672 -1.39 0.99 -29.10
CA ALA A 672 -2.70 0.70 -29.65
C ALA A 672 -3.82 1.49 -28.95
N SER A 673 -4.87 1.86 -29.70
CA SER A 673 -6.00 2.65 -29.19
C SER A 673 -6.67 2.03 -27.97
N VAL A 674 -6.73 0.70 -27.87
CA VAL A 674 -7.16 0.02 -26.65
C VAL A 674 -6.01 0.00 -25.64
N LEU A 675 -6.08 0.85 -24.63
CA LEU A 675 -4.99 1.08 -23.68
C LEU A 675 -5.00 0.08 -22.52
N SER A 676 -4.57 -1.16 -22.79
CA SER A 676 -4.48 -2.24 -21.80
C SER A 676 -3.54 -1.95 -20.62
N LEU A 677 -2.70 -0.91 -20.73
CA LEU A 677 -1.88 -0.39 -19.62
C LEU A 677 -2.72 -0.05 -18.37
N LEU A 678 -4.00 0.30 -18.56
CA LEU A 678 -4.92 0.69 -17.49
C LEU A 678 -5.47 -0.51 -16.68
N SER A 679 -5.16 -1.75 -17.06
CA SER A 679 -5.75 -2.97 -16.48
C SER A 679 -5.61 -3.10 -14.97
N TYR A 680 -4.57 -2.50 -14.36
CA TYR A 680 -4.40 -2.45 -12.90
C TYR A 680 -5.60 -1.79 -12.18
N LEU A 681 -6.26 -0.84 -12.85
CA LEU A 681 -7.30 0.03 -12.28
C LEU A 681 -8.72 -0.45 -12.62
N ILE A 682 -8.84 -1.52 -13.40
CA ILE A 682 -10.05 -1.96 -14.08
C ILE A 682 -10.31 -3.45 -13.83
N LYS A 683 -11.58 -3.87 -13.74
CA LYS A 683 -11.99 -5.24 -13.43
C LYS A 683 -11.99 -6.16 -14.64
N ALA A 684 -12.59 -5.70 -15.74
CA ALA A 684 -12.69 -6.44 -16.99
C ALA A 684 -11.88 -5.69 -18.06
N PRO A 685 -10.56 -5.84 -18.07
CA PRO A 685 -9.70 -5.04 -18.94
C PRO A 685 -9.99 -5.33 -20.41
N LEU A 686 -10.32 -4.28 -21.16
CA LEU A 686 -10.34 -4.29 -22.61
C LEU A 686 -8.89 -4.38 -23.11
N VAL A 687 -8.65 -5.32 -24.04
CA VAL A 687 -7.34 -5.56 -24.64
C VAL A 687 -7.43 -5.48 -26.16
N PRO A 688 -6.33 -5.15 -26.87
CA PRO A 688 -6.33 -5.18 -28.32
C PRO A 688 -6.81 -6.54 -28.88
N PRO A 689 -7.57 -6.57 -30.00
CA PRO A 689 -8.05 -7.81 -30.58
C PRO A 689 -6.95 -8.85 -30.79
N GLY A 690 -7.21 -10.09 -30.38
CA GLY A 690 -6.26 -11.20 -30.49
C GLY A 690 -5.14 -11.22 -29.45
N THR A 691 -5.19 -10.36 -28.43
CA THR A 691 -4.20 -10.34 -27.33
C THR A 691 -4.79 -10.91 -26.03
N PRO A 692 -3.96 -11.49 -25.14
CA PRO A 692 -4.45 -12.11 -23.91
C PRO A 692 -4.85 -11.08 -22.85
N VAL A 693 -5.86 -11.43 -22.05
CA VAL A 693 -6.22 -10.72 -20.82
C VAL A 693 -5.35 -11.23 -19.68
N VAL A 694 -4.83 -10.31 -18.87
CA VAL A 694 -4.10 -10.60 -17.63
C VAL A 694 -4.81 -9.89 -16.49
N ASN A 695 -5.32 -10.62 -15.49
CA ASN A 695 -6.04 -10.06 -14.34
C ASN A 695 -5.19 -9.98 -13.06
N ALA A 696 -4.13 -10.78 -12.96
CA ALA A 696 -3.22 -10.81 -11.80
C ALA A 696 -2.69 -9.39 -11.48
N LEU A 697 -3.04 -8.88 -10.30
CA LEU A 697 -2.89 -7.46 -9.99
C LEU A 697 -1.42 -7.00 -10.01
N PHE A 698 -0.51 -7.81 -9.49
CA PHE A 698 0.90 -7.45 -9.42
C PHE A 698 1.61 -7.57 -10.78
N ALA A 699 1.17 -8.48 -11.65
CA ALA A 699 1.64 -8.53 -13.04
C ALA A 699 1.25 -7.25 -13.80
N GLN A 700 0.00 -6.80 -13.64
CA GLN A 700 -0.48 -5.55 -14.23
C GLN A 700 0.29 -4.33 -13.70
N ARG A 701 0.55 -4.27 -12.38
CA ARG A 701 1.38 -3.21 -11.78
C ARG A 701 2.80 -3.22 -12.36
N GLN A 702 3.40 -4.40 -12.46
CA GLN A 702 4.77 -4.56 -12.95
C GLN A 702 4.87 -4.18 -14.43
N CYS A 703 3.84 -4.43 -15.24
CA CYS A 703 3.75 -3.95 -16.62
C CYS A 703 3.92 -2.42 -16.70
N ILE A 704 3.13 -1.66 -15.91
CA ILE A 704 3.21 -0.20 -15.89
C ILE A 704 4.62 0.25 -15.45
N VAL A 705 5.14 -0.32 -14.37
CA VAL A 705 6.48 0.01 -13.85
C VAL A 705 7.56 -0.28 -14.90
N ASN A 706 7.50 -1.43 -15.58
CA ASN A 706 8.50 -1.83 -16.56
C ASN A 706 8.48 -0.96 -17.82
N ILE A 707 7.30 -0.54 -18.30
CA ILE A 707 7.20 0.40 -19.42
C ILE A 707 7.82 1.74 -19.03
N PHE A 708 7.57 2.24 -17.81
CA PHE A 708 8.16 3.50 -17.36
C PHE A 708 9.66 3.40 -17.10
N ARG A 709 10.15 2.23 -16.67
CA ARG A 709 11.59 1.95 -16.59
C ARG A 709 12.23 1.89 -17.98
N ALA A 710 11.57 1.30 -18.97
CA ALA A 710 12.03 1.28 -20.36
C ALA A 710 12.13 2.69 -20.96
N CYS A 711 11.18 3.58 -20.65
CA CYS A 711 11.25 5.00 -21.01
C CYS A 711 12.48 5.73 -20.42
N LEU A 712 13.13 5.15 -19.42
CA LEU A 712 14.34 5.65 -18.77
C LEU A 712 15.58 4.79 -19.07
N GLY A 713 15.49 3.83 -20.00
CA GLY A 713 16.58 2.90 -20.32
C GLY A 713 16.95 1.95 -19.17
N LEU A 714 16.08 1.79 -18.17
CA LEU A 714 16.30 0.91 -17.03
C LEU A 714 15.72 -0.49 -17.30
N PRO A 715 16.42 -1.58 -16.94
CA PRO A 715 15.89 -2.93 -17.05
C PRO A 715 14.76 -3.17 -16.05
N PRO A 716 13.89 -4.18 -16.25
CA PRO A 716 12.94 -4.64 -15.23
C PRO A 716 13.63 -5.00 -13.91
N ASP A 717 12.92 -4.86 -12.79
CA ASP A 717 13.41 -5.38 -11.51
C ASP A 717 13.30 -6.91 -11.50
N ASN A 718 14.44 -7.59 -11.43
CA ASN A 718 14.52 -9.06 -11.50
C ASN A 718 14.39 -9.76 -10.14
N ASN A 719 14.48 -9.03 -9.02
CA ASN A 719 14.43 -9.57 -7.66
C ASN A 719 15.46 -10.68 -7.33
N MET A 720 16.50 -10.90 -8.16
CA MET A 720 17.48 -11.96 -7.92
C MET A 720 18.41 -11.64 -6.73
N LEU A 721 18.73 -10.35 -6.53
CA LEU A 721 19.55 -9.83 -5.44
C LEU A 721 20.91 -10.56 -5.31
N LEU A 722 21.58 -10.84 -6.44
CA LEU A 722 22.80 -11.64 -6.48
C LEU A 722 23.96 -10.99 -5.69
N GLU A 723 23.98 -9.67 -5.63
CA GLU A 723 24.88 -8.89 -4.79
C GLU A 723 24.80 -9.25 -3.29
N HIS A 724 23.70 -9.87 -2.84
CA HIS A 724 23.48 -10.36 -1.49
C HIS A 724 23.57 -11.89 -1.36
N LYS A 725 23.79 -12.62 -2.46
CA LYS A 725 23.82 -14.09 -2.48
C LYS A 725 25.18 -14.66 -2.85
N LEU A 726 26.05 -13.86 -3.46
CA LEU A 726 27.41 -14.25 -3.79
C LEU A 726 28.38 -13.81 -2.69
N VAL A 727 29.20 -14.76 -2.19
CA VAL A 727 30.20 -14.50 -1.13
C VAL A 727 31.10 -13.32 -1.49
N SER A 728 31.62 -13.30 -2.72
CA SER A 728 32.49 -12.22 -3.22
C SER A 728 31.81 -10.85 -3.23
N SER A 729 30.51 -10.79 -3.55
CA SER A 729 29.75 -9.54 -3.55
C SER A 729 29.45 -9.06 -2.13
N ILE A 730 29.13 -9.98 -1.23
CA ILE A 730 28.92 -9.67 0.19
C ILE A 730 30.20 -9.10 0.82
N GLU A 731 31.36 -9.69 0.53
CA GLU A 731 32.66 -9.18 0.99
C GLU A 731 32.97 -7.79 0.42
N ALA A 732 32.73 -7.57 -0.87
CA ALA A 732 32.90 -6.25 -1.48
C ALA A 732 32.00 -5.19 -0.81
N LEU A 733 30.74 -5.52 -0.52
CA LEU A 733 29.83 -4.62 0.20
C LEU A 733 30.30 -4.32 1.63
N LYS A 734 30.87 -5.31 2.34
CA LYS A 734 31.47 -5.09 3.67
C LYS A 734 32.63 -4.09 3.58
N GLN A 735 33.54 -4.26 2.62
CA GLN A 735 34.65 -3.33 2.41
C GLN A 735 34.17 -1.90 2.12
N VAL A 736 33.13 -1.73 1.29
CA VAL A 736 32.54 -0.41 1.01
C VAL A 736 31.91 0.21 2.26
N ARG A 737 31.26 -0.59 3.10
CA ARG A 737 30.68 -0.13 4.38
C ARG A 737 31.78 0.30 5.34
N GLU A 738 32.82 -0.52 5.52
CA GLU A 738 33.99 -0.22 6.35
C GLU A 738 34.71 1.06 5.88
N ALA A 739 34.97 1.20 4.58
CA ALA A 739 35.60 2.39 4.01
C ALA A 739 34.77 3.67 4.19
N ALA A 740 33.43 3.57 4.21
CA ALA A 740 32.56 4.70 4.47
C ALA A 740 32.54 5.11 5.95
N LEU A 741 32.76 4.16 6.88
CA LEU A 741 32.92 4.42 8.31
C LEU A 741 34.31 5.03 8.62
N ASP A 742 35.33 4.69 7.83
CA ASP A 742 36.70 5.23 7.94
C ASP A 742 36.87 6.68 7.41
N GLY A 743 35.83 7.29 6.84
CA GLY A 743 35.76 8.73 6.56
C GLY A 743 35.67 9.58 7.84
N PRO A 744 35.60 10.92 7.74
CA PRO A 744 36.37 12.01 8.43
C PRO A 744 37.09 11.78 9.78
N PHE A 745 36.91 10.66 10.46
CA PHE A 745 37.45 10.33 11.78
C PHE A 745 38.99 10.22 11.78
N ARG A 746 39.59 9.68 10.70
CA ARG A 746 41.07 9.59 10.59
C ARG A 746 41.76 10.92 10.32
N LYS A 747 41.07 11.92 9.74
CA LYS A 747 41.62 13.29 9.57
C LYS A 747 41.65 14.09 10.88
N ARG A 748 40.87 13.68 11.90
CA ARG A 748 40.84 14.32 13.22
C ARG A 748 41.73 13.66 14.27
N MET A 749 42.28 12.46 14.01
CA MET A 749 43.25 11.82 14.91
C MET A 749 44.72 12.03 14.51
N LYS A 750 44.99 12.73 13.40
CA LYS A 750 46.35 13.05 12.93
C LYS A 750 46.75 14.52 13.06
N ASN A 751 45.90 15.36 13.64
CA ASN A 751 46.20 16.76 13.95
C ASN A 751 46.11 17.02 15.45
#